data_AF-A0A2P5C360-F1
#
_entry.id   AF-A0A2P5C360-F1
#
_cell.length_a   1.000
_cell.length_b   1.000
_cell.length_c   1.000
_cell.angle_alpha   90.00
_cell.angle_beta   90.00
_cell.angle_gamma   90.00
#
_symmetry.space_group_name_H-M   'P 1'
#
loop_
_entity.id
_entity.type
_entity.pdbx_description
1 polymer ?
#
loop_
_entity_poly.entity_id
_entity_poly.type
_entity_poly.pdbx_seq_one_letter_code
_entity_poly.pdbx_strand_id
1 'polypeptide(L)'
;MKVVALVSGGKDSCYAMMKCLQYGHQIVALANLMPADDSVDELDSYMYQTVICNIFGFMMSLLPPQPSSPPRLDDIVSSRIRDIQEVVKEIRNGFETTFSFEKEAVVLLEVGHQIIVSYAECMGLPLFRRRIQGSTRQAFMQKLSVEPKGACKAYISASNDFCGLFRHEKLSYTMTPGDEVEDMFMLLNEVKRQIPNVTAVSSGAIASDYQRLRVESVCSRLGLVSLAYLWKQDQSLLLQEMIANGILAITVKVAAMGLDPAKHLGKDLASLNSHLHKLKERDLIIYYFLKRPLVCHVNQEFTNARIVLDEFQVILHSSDSIAPAGVLHPLAFHLEHKKLRSSSPGSGETEEICLENKGSVFEVEGDCLWVCDAASQSVAEATDSITIAENKLQISRTQKDDSFSICCWLKHPCKPSSGLQEELTAVLGEIELQLVEYGFGWENVLYIHLYIADMKEFATANETYVRFITQEKCTFGVPSRSTIELPLLQAGLGRAYVEVLVANDHTKRVLHVQSISSWAPSCIGPYSQATLHKNILHMAGQLGLDPPTMILCEGGVTAELEKALQNSEAVAKCFNCSISTSTIVFVIYCSACIPSSERLQIQDKLDVFLKQMKLSHFDEACISEALDPIFLYVLVPDLPKRALVEVKPILFISEDIEATNGAMQDLSCIRTPCYLGFQHASWHDHCIKKYVVPGRLCAIFLYITTEVARKLSFDTSGAENSERDHENSFTEGQIREISRFCIYLLDKVIKENGFSWEDTMYLRLYFPMSLHVPPESLSLMFTNAFVELAAMDRTLKIGHETIFNLVPVLGAGNAATSMNDIFTCELLARK
;
A
#
# COMPACT_ATOMS: atom_id res chain seq x y z
N MET A 1 7.67 -18.33 13.30
CA MET A 1 7.27 -19.15 12.12
C MET A 1 8.43 -20.03 11.69
N LYS A 2 8.16 -21.16 11.02
CA LYS A 2 9.18 -21.97 10.34
C LYS A 2 9.35 -21.46 8.90
N VAL A 3 10.57 -21.07 8.56
CA VAL A 3 10.89 -20.27 7.37
C VAL A 3 11.82 -21.04 6.45
N VAL A 4 11.55 -21.01 5.15
CA VAL A 4 12.53 -21.31 4.10
C VAL A 4 13.18 -20.01 3.63
N ALA A 5 14.51 -19.97 3.62
CA ALA A 5 15.24 -18.80 3.16
C ALA A 5 15.62 -18.94 1.68
N LEU A 6 15.21 -17.99 0.84
CA LEU A 6 15.73 -17.87 -0.52
C LEU A 6 17.16 -17.32 -0.42
N VAL A 7 18.14 -18.16 -0.77
CA VAL A 7 19.56 -17.84 -0.66
C VAL A 7 20.17 -17.64 -2.04
N SER A 8 21.09 -16.68 -2.10
CA SER A 8 21.81 -16.34 -3.33
C SER A 8 23.32 -16.33 -3.16
N GLY A 9 23.82 -16.45 -1.94
CA GLY A 9 25.22 -16.18 -1.61
C GLY A 9 25.57 -14.71 -1.39
N GLY A 10 24.64 -13.79 -1.68
CA GLY A 10 24.81 -12.35 -1.46
C GLY A 10 24.51 -11.87 -0.04
N LYS A 11 24.93 -10.64 0.26
CA LYS A 11 24.72 -9.96 1.56
C LYS A 11 23.25 -9.81 1.94
N ASP A 12 22.39 -9.61 0.95
CA ASP A 12 20.98 -9.30 1.16
C ASP A 12 20.22 -10.53 1.67
N SER A 13 20.42 -11.69 1.04
CA SER A 13 19.82 -12.95 1.53
C SER A 13 20.33 -13.34 2.92
N CYS A 14 21.62 -13.07 3.20
CA CYS A 14 22.19 -13.32 4.53
C CYS A 14 21.57 -12.40 5.59
N TYR A 15 21.44 -11.11 5.31
CA TYR A 15 20.83 -10.18 6.26
C TYR A 15 19.34 -10.42 6.45
N ALA A 16 18.61 -10.84 5.41
CA ALA A 16 17.21 -11.24 5.53
C ALA A 16 17.04 -12.44 6.48
N MET A 17 17.94 -13.43 6.42
CA MET A 17 17.98 -14.54 7.38
C MET A 17 18.24 -14.05 8.81
N MET A 18 19.21 -13.15 9.00
CA MET A 18 19.47 -12.54 10.31
C MET A 18 18.23 -11.84 10.88
N LYS A 19 17.51 -11.08 10.05
CA LYS A 19 16.24 -10.45 10.45
C LYS A 19 15.20 -11.49 10.85
N CYS A 20 15.08 -12.59 10.11
CA CYS A 20 14.19 -13.68 10.50
C CYS A 20 14.52 -14.22 11.90
N LEU A 21 15.79 -14.49 12.21
CA LEU A 21 16.18 -14.95 13.54
C LEU A 21 15.94 -13.88 14.62
N GLN A 22 16.25 -12.61 14.34
CA GLN A 22 16.03 -11.49 15.27
C GLN A 22 14.55 -11.36 15.66
N TYR A 23 13.63 -11.58 14.71
CA TYR A 23 12.19 -11.58 14.97
C TYR A 23 11.63 -12.92 15.45
N GLY A 24 12.50 -13.85 15.89
CA GLY A 24 12.10 -15.11 16.52
C GLY A 24 11.57 -16.17 15.54
N HIS A 25 11.85 -16.03 14.24
CA HIS A 25 11.57 -17.09 13.27
C HIS A 25 12.65 -18.16 13.30
N GLN A 26 12.27 -19.39 12.94
CA GLN A 26 13.17 -20.51 12.82
C GLN A 26 13.40 -20.81 11.33
N ILE A 27 14.64 -20.69 10.86
CA ILE A 27 15.01 -21.12 9.50
C ILE A 27 15.15 -22.64 9.51
N VAL A 28 14.38 -23.32 8.66
CA VAL A 28 14.34 -24.79 8.62
C VAL A 28 14.89 -25.37 7.32
N ALA A 29 15.00 -24.57 6.26
CA ALA A 29 15.57 -24.95 4.98
C ALA A 29 16.11 -23.74 4.22
N LEU A 30 17.03 -24.00 3.31
CA LEU A 30 17.54 -23.04 2.33
C LEU A 30 17.02 -23.44 0.94
N ALA A 31 16.69 -22.46 0.11
CA ALA A 31 16.23 -22.67 -1.26
C ALA A 31 17.02 -21.79 -2.22
N ASN A 32 17.54 -22.37 -3.31
CA ASN A 32 18.36 -21.66 -4.28
C ASN A 32 17.98 -22.05 -5.73
N LEU A 33 17.70 -21.05 -6.56
CA LEU A 33 17.64 -21.25 -8.02
C LEU A 33 19.02 -21.09 -8.63
N MET A 34 19.37 -21.92 -9.60
CA MET A 34 20.68 -21.92 -10.25
C MET A 34 20.58 -21.87 -11.78
N PRO A 35 21.64 -21.44 -12.48
CA PRO A 35 21.70 -21.46 -13.94
C PRO A 35 21.41 -22.84 -14.56
N ALA A 36 20.88 -22.82 -15.79
CA ALA A 36 20.67 -24.04 -16.58
C ALA A 36 21.99 -24.74 -16.93
N ASP A 37 23.06 -23.99 -17.14
CA ASP A 37 24.38 -24.45 -17.54
C ASP A 37 25.44 -23.99 -16.54
N ASP A 38 26.25 -24.94 -16.03
CA ASP A 38 27.30 -24.69 -15.04
C ASP A 38 28.50 -23.91 -15.63
N SER A 39 28.60 -23.83 -16.97
CA SER A 39 29.64 -23.07 -17.68
C SER A 39 29.26 -21.61 -17.95
N VAL A 40 28.00 -21.24 -17.71
CA VAL A 40 27.49 -19.90 -17.93
C VAL A 40 27.59 -19.12 -16.63
N ASP A 41 28.59 -18.24 -16.54
CA ASP A 41 28.76 -17.30 -15.42
C ASP A 41 27.68 -16.18 -15.42
N GLU A 42 26.87 -16.05 -16.50
CA GLU A 42 25.94 -14.93 -16.72
C GLU A 42 24.69 -15.30 -17.55
N LEU A 43 23.49 -15.22 -16.93
CA LEU A 43 22.19 -15.22 -17.60
C LEU A 43 21.56 -13.82 -17.61
N ASP A 44 20.83 -13.52 -18.68
CA ASP A 44 19.97 -12.33 -18.78
C ASP A 44 18.61 -12.58 -18.09
N SER A 45 18.60 -12.70 -16.75
CA SER A 45 17.37 -12.77 -15.92
C SER A 45 17.05 -11.43 -15.27
N TYR A 46 15.78 -11.02 -15.19
CA TYR A 46 15.32 -9.81 -14.47
C TYR A 46 14.90 -10.12 -13.03
N MET A 47 14.62 -11.39 -12.69
CA MET A 47 14.60 -11.82 -11.29
C MET A 47 16.00 -11.82 -10.69
N TYR A 48 17.05 -12.05 -11.49
CA TYR A 48 18.39 -12.37 -10.98
C TYR A 48 19.52 -11.43 -11.49
N GLN A 49 19.25 -10.56 -12.48
CA GLN A 49 20.17 -9.56 -13.05
C GLN A 49 19.44 -8.30 -13.59
N THR A 50 20.14 -7.16 -13.69
CA THR A 50 19.69 -6.01 -14.51
C THR A 50 20.76 -5.77 -15.58
N VAL A 51 20.41 -6.00 -16.84
CA VAL A 51 21.31 -5.80 -17.99
C VAL A 51 21.34 -4.31 -18.37
N ILE A 52 22.22 -3.54 -17.75
CA ILE A 52 22.43 -2.11 -18.11
C ILE A 52 23.30 -1.97 -19.36
N CYS A 53 24.05 -3.01 -19.77
CA CYS A 53 24.96 -2.94 -20.91
C CYS A 53 24.26 -2.59 -22.25
N ASN A 54 23.00 -3.00 -22.45
CA ASN A 54 22.32 -2.82 -23.75
C ASN A 54 21.72 -1.43 -23.95
N ILE A 55 21.32 -0.72 -22.89
CA ILE A 55 20.78 0.66 -23.01
C ILE A 55 21.90 1.65 -23.34
N PHE A 56 23.10 1.42 -22.79
CA PHE A 56 24.23 2.31 -22.98
C PHE A 56 24.81 2.23 -24.40
N GLY A 57 24.83 1.04 -25.01
CA GLY A 57 25.20 0.88 -26.43
C GLY A 57 24.29 1.68 -27.37
N PHE A 58 22.99 1.76 -27.04
CA PHE A 58 22.02 2.56 -27.77
C PHE A 58 22.22 4.07 -27.51
N MET A 59 22.47 4.50 -26.27
CA MET A 59 22.78 5.91 -25.95
C MET A 59 24.09 6.39 -26.61
N MET A 60 25.10 5.54 -26.70
CA MET A 60 26.36 5.86 -27.40
C MET A 60 26.18 6.00 -28.91
N SER A 61 25.16 5.36 -29.50
CA SER A 61 24.83 5.53 -30.93
C SER A 61 24.18 6.89 -31.26
N LEU A 62 23.73 7.62 -30.22
CA LEU A 62 23.13 8.96 -30.35
C LEU A 62 24.17 10.09 -30.25
N LEU A 63 25.44 9.78 -29.91
CA LEU A 63 26.51 10.77 -29.85
C LEU A 63 27.11 11.04 -31.23
N PRO A 64 27.44 12.31 -31.56
CA PRO A 64 28.02 12.65 -32.87
C PRO A 64 29.40 12.01 -33.09
N PRO A 65 29.75 11.64 -34.34
CA PRO A 65 31.02 10.99 -34.64
C PRO A 65 32.23 11.90 -34.40
N GLN A 66 33.35 11.26 -34.03
CA GLN A 66 34.63 11.88 -33.65
C GLN A 66 35.17 12.88 -34.71
N PRO A 67 35.72 14.04 -34.32
CA PRO A 67 36.54 14.86 -35.20
C PRO A 67 37.95 14.24 -35.39
N SER A 68 38.51 14.43 -36.59
CA SER A 68 39.67 13.73 -37.16
C SER A 68 41.06 14.20 -36.68
N SER A 69 41.22 14.63 -35.43
CA SER A 69 42.54 14.94 -34.86
C SER A 69 42.56 14.77 -33.34
N PRO A 70 43.65 14.26 -32.72
CA PRO A 70 43.64 13.92 -31.29
C PRO A 70 43.91 15.15 -30.42
N PRO A 71 42.99 15.54 -29.51
CA PRO A 71 43.33 16.39 -28.38
C PRO A 71 43.93 15.58 -27.21
N ARG A 72 44.48 16.25 -26.21
CA ARG A 72 45.08 15.63 -25.01
C ARG A 72 44.02 14.90 -24.18
N LEU A 73 44.41 13.71 -23.67
CA LEU A 73 43.53 12.74 -23.02
C LEU A 73 42.75 13.32 -21.80
N ASP A 74 43.36 14.23 -21.04
CA ASP A 74 42.79 14.75 -19.79
C ASP A 74 41.66 15.78 -20.02
N ASP A 75 41.72 16.53 -21.12
CA ASP A 75 40.69 17.51 -21.48
C ASP A 75 39.44 16.83 -22.07
N ILE A 76 39.62 15.67 -22.73
CA ILE A 76 38.54 14.87 -23.32
C ILE A 76 37.69 14.21 -22.22
N VAL A 77 38.32 13.66 -21.18
CA VAL A 77 37.60 12.99 -20.09
C VAL A 77 36.76 14.01 -19.29
N SER A 78 37.31 15.19 -19.01
CA SER A 78 36.61 16.23 -18.24
C SER A 78 35.50 16.93 -19.03
N SER A 79 35.69 17.15 -20.34
CA SER A 79 34.64 17.67 -21.22
C SER A 79 33.52 16.65 -21.41
N ARG A 80 33.85 15.40 -21.73
CA ARG A 80 32.84 14.35 -21.96
C ARG A 80 32.07 13.98 -20.69
N ILE A 81 32.69 14.01 -19.51
CA ILE A 81 31.97 13.81 -18.26
C ILE A 81 30.97 14.95 -18.04
N ARG A 82 31.32 16.21 -18.35
CA ARG A 82 30.38 17.33 -18.29
C ARG A 82 29.27 17.21 -19.32
N ASP A 83 29.59 16.87 -20.56
CA ASP A 83 28.60 16.71 -21.64
C ASP A 83 27.65 15.53 -21.33
N ILE A 84 28.16 14.43 -20.76
CA ILE A 84 27.34 13.30 -20.28
C ILE A 84 26.52 13.71 -19.06
N GLN A 85 27.08 14.48 -18.12
CA GLN A 85 26.34 14.97 -16.95
C GLN A 85 25.22 15.94 -17.35
N GLU A 86 25.44 16.77 -18.37
CA GLU A 86 24.49 17.74 -18.88
C GLU A 86 23.39 17.05 -19.71
N VAL A 87 23.74 16.06 -20.54
CA VAL A 87 22.77 15.18 -21.21
C VAL A 87 21.99 14.32 -20.22
N VAL A 88 22.62 13.78 -19.18
CA VAL A 88 21.92 13.07 -18.08
C VAL A 88 21.00 14.03 -17.32
N LYS A 89 21.36 15.30 -17.17
CA LYS A 89 20.55 16.32 -16.51
C LYS A 89 19.39 16.80 -17.38
N GLU A 90 19.56 16.92 -18.70
CA GLU A 90 18.48 17.22 -19.65
C GLU A 90 17.53 16.05 -19.83
N ILE A 91 18.05 14.81 -19.93
CA ILE A 91 17.24 13.59 -19.89
C ILE A 91 16.50 13.52 -18.55
N ARG A 92 17.15 13.85 -17.43
CA ARG A 92 16.50 13.91 -16.11
C ARG A 92 15.36 14.94 -16.10
N ASN A 93 15.57 16.17 -16.56
CA ASN A 93 14.52 17.19 -16.56
C ASN A 93 13.37 16.89 -17.54
N GLY A 94 13.64 16.23 -18.67
CA GLY A 94 12.62 15.80 -19.64
C GLY A 94 11.90 14.49 -19.26
N PHE A 95 12.54 13.61 -18.48
CA PHE A 95 11.95 12.35 -18.01
C PHE A 95 11.38 12.43 -16.58
N GLU A 96 11.81 13.36 -15.73
CA GLU A 96 11.21 13.60 -14.40
C GLU A 96 9.76 14.08 -14.51
N THR A 97 9.40 14.73 -15.63
CA THR A 97 8.03 15.16 -15.92
C THR A 97 7.16 14.08 -16.57
N THR A 98 7.71 12.95 -17.03
CA THR A 98 6.91 11.99 -17.83
C THR A 98 7.22 10.49 -17.65
N PHE A 99 8.30 10.09 -16.97
CA PHE A 99 8.70 8.68 -16.81
C PHE A 99 9.54 8.45 -15.55
N SER A 100 8.93 7.87 -14.50
CA SER A 100 9.67 7.20 -13.44
C SER A 100 10.24 5.89 -13.99
N PHE A 101 11.48 5.88 -14.47
CA PHE A 101 12.21 4.61 -14.60
C PHE A 101 12.34 4.02 -13.19
N GLU A 102 11.51 3.02 -12.88
CA GLU A 102 11.64 2.24 -11.65
C GLU A 102 13.07 1.69 -11.58
N LYS A 103 13.76 2.08 -10.51
CA LYS A 103 15.15 1.73 -10.23
C LYS A 103 15.16 0.27 -9.77
N GLU A 104 15.06 -0.65 -10.72
CA GLU A 104 14.92 -2.09 -10.47
C GLU A 104 16.24 -2.85 -10.60
N ALA A 105 16.68 -3.45 -9.50
CA ALA A 105 17.66 -4.55 -9.47
C ALA A 105 17.61 -5.19 -8.08
N VAL A 106 17.45 -6.50 -7.91
CA VAL A 106 17.73 -7.25 -6.65
C VAL A 106 18.10 -8.73 -6.96
N VAL A 107 18.95 -9.29 -6.10
CA VAL A 107 19.23 -10.69 -5.66
C VAL A 107 18.70 -11.93 -6.44
N LEU A 108 19.54 -12.53 -7.30
CA LEU A 108 20.28 -13.78 -7.01
C LEU A 108 21.68 -13.70 -7.65
N LEU A 109 22.66 -14.38 -7.08
CA LEU A 109 24.06 -14.33 -7.51
C LEU A 109 24.35 -15.65 -8.26
N GLU A 110 24.57 -15.55 -9.56
CA GLU A 110 24.99 -16.68 -10.41
C GLU A 110 26.50 -16.93 -10.32
N VAL A 111 27.26 -15.87 -10.00
CA VAL A 111 28.69 -15.93 -9.72
C VAL A 111 28.92 -16.62 -8.38
N GLY A 112 29.60 -17.77 -8.41
CA GLY A 112 29.90 -18.53 -7.19
C GLY A 112 28.73 -19.34 -6.65
N HIS A 113 27.76 -19.72 -7.50
CA HIS A 113 26.69 -20.67 -7.14
C HIS A 113 27.25 -21.99 -6.56
N GLN A 114 28.49 -22.35 -6.90
CA GLN A 114 29.23 -23.48 -6.35
C GLN A 114 29.48 -23.34 -4.83
N ILE A 115 29.67 -22.12 -4.34
CA ILE A 115 29.88 -21.82 -2.92
C ILE A 115 28.58 -21.99 -2.12
N ILE A 116 27.42 -21.78 -2.74
CA ILE A 116 26.11 -21.87 -2.07
C ILE A 116 25.85 -23.27 -1.51
N VAL A 117 26.38 -24.32 -2.17
CA VAL A 117 26.32 -25.71 -1.68
C VAL A 117 26.86 -25.82 -0.26
N SER A 118 27.92 -25.06 0.06
CA SER A 118 28.53 -25.05 1.39
C SER A 118 27.66 -24.42 2.48
N TYR A 119 26.63 -23.65 2.11
CA TYR A 119 25.74 -23.02 3.10
C TYR A 119 24.96 -24.08 3.88
N ALA A 120 24.62 -25.20 3.24
CA ALA A 120 23.94 -26.33 3.87
C ALA A 120 24.74 -26.84 5.07
N GLU A 121 26.03 -27.11 4.86
CA GLU A 121 26.94 -27.59 5.90
C GLU A 121 27.20 -26.50 6.97
N CYS A 122 27.45 -25.27 6.53
CA CYS A 122 27.77 -24.18 7.45
C CYS A 122 26.64 -23.82 8.41
N MET A 123 25.39 -23.94 7.96
CA MET A 123 24.19 -23.69 8.78
C MET A 123 23.64 -24.99 9.40
N GLY A 124 24.03 -26.15 8.89
CA GLY A 124 23.46 -27.44 9.30
C GLY A 124 21.99 -27.59 8.89
N LEU A 125 21.61 -26.99 7.76
CA LEU A 125 20.25 -26.97 7.24
C LEU A 125 20.19 -27.66 5.87
N PRO A 126 19.05 -28.28 5.50
CA PRO A 126 18.88 -28.81 4.16
C PRO A 126 18.83 -27.67 3.13
N LEU A 127 19.55 -27.84 2.02
CA LEU A 127 19.54 -26.92 0.89
C LEU A 127 18.84 -27.57 -0.30
N PHE A 128 17.75 -26.97 -0.73
CA PHE A 128 17.03 -27.36 -1.93
C PHE A 128 17.46 -26.48 -3.08
N ARG A 129 17.75 -27.09 -4.23
CA ARG A 129 18.23 -26.37 -5.40
C ARG A 129 17.49 -26.80 -6.65
N ARG A 130 17.25 -25.86 -7.56
CA ARG A 130 16.63 -26.14 -8.86
C ARG A 130 17.30 -25.33 -9.96
N ARG A 131 17.54 -25.97 -11.11
CA ARG A 131 18.00 -25.30 -12.32
C ARG A 131 16.85 -24.53 -12.97
N ILE A 132 17.11 -23.28 -13.36
CA ILE A 132 16.15 -22.45 -14.08
C ILE A 132 15.98 -23.02 -15.48
N GLN A 133 14.76 -23.41 -15.83
CA GLN A 133 14.38 -23.85 -17.17
C GLN A 133 13.55 -22.77 -17.89
N GLY A 134 12.87 -21.91 -17.12
CA GLY A 134 12.10 -20.80 -17.64
C GLY A 134 12.95 -19.72 -18.30
N SER A 135 12.35 -18.99 -19.24
CA SER A 135 12.96 -17.82 -19.90
C SER A 135 12.50 -16.53 -19.25
N THR A 136 13.40 -15.55 -19.18
CA THR A 136 13.07 -14.19 -18.79
C THR A 136 12.27 -13.50 -19.91
N ARG A 137 11.00 -13.16 -19.71
CA ARG A 137 10.25 -12.43 -20.74
C ARG A 137 10.44 -10.91 -20.62
N GLN A 138 11.09 -10.32 -21.63
CA GLN A 138 11.17 -8.88 -21.89
C GLN A 138 9.79 -8.29 -22.20
N ALA A 139 9.10 -7.72 -21.21
CA ALA A 139 8.00 -6.80 -21.52
C ALA A 139 8.50 -5.45 -22.09
N PHE A 140 9.79 -5.12 -21.89
CA PHE A 140 10.29 -3.76 -22.14
C PHE A 140 10.94 -3.52 -23.53
N MET A 141 11.46 -4.55 -24.21
CA MET A 141 12.35 -4.36 -25.37
C MET A 141 11.83 -4.87 -26.72
N GLN A 142 10.74 -5.65 -26.76
CA GLN A 142 10.29 -6.29 -28.01
C GLN A 142 9.69 -5.33 -29.05
N LYS A 143 9.48 -4.05 -28.72
CA LYS A 143 9.02 -2.99 -29.65
C LYS A 143 10.16 -2.17 -30.29
N LEU A 144 11.40 -2.31 -29.85
CA LEU A 144 12.54 -1.51 -30.37
C LEU A 144 13.31 -2.20 -31.51
N SER A 145 12.93 -3.43 -31.86
CA SER A 145 13.65 -4.28 -32.82
C SER A 145 13.13 -4.20 -34.26
N VAL A 146 12.60 -3.06 -34.71
CA VAL A 146 12.15 -2.89 -36.11
C VAL A 146 12.83 -1.69 -36.78
N GLU A 147 13.76 -2.03 -37.66
CA GLU A 147 14.41 -1.27 -38.76
C GLU A 147 15.42 -0.13 -38.45
N PRO A 148 16.73 -0.29 -38.80
CA PRO A 148 17.79 0.67 -38.46
C PRO A 148 17.94 1.92 -39.34
N LYS A 149 17.01 2.26 -40.25
CA LYS A 149 17.27 3.33 -41.24
C LYS A 149 16.03 4.18 -41.54
N GLY A 150 15.79 5.19 -40.71
CA GLY A 150 14.80 6.25 -40.99
C GLY A 150 14.24 7.04 -39.80
N ALA A 151 14.69 6.79 -38.57
CA ALA A 151 13.92 7.10 -37.36
C ALA A 151 14.15 8.48 -36.68
N CYS A 152 14.83 9.46 -37.28
CA CYS A 152 14.96 10.79 -36.64
C CYS A 152 13.79 11.76 -36.93
N LYS A 153 13.05 11.59 -38.05
CA LYS A 153 11.95 12.51 -38.41
C LYS A 153 10.55 12.01 -38.05
N ALA A 154 10.35 10.70 -37.93
CA ALA A 154 9.07 10.15 -37.47
C ALA A 154 8.89 10.24 -35.94
N TYR A 155 9.98 10.36 -35.18
CA TYR A 155 9.98 10.41 -33.70
C TYR A 155 9.39 11.72 -33.14
N ILE A 156 9.50 12.83 -33.89
CA ILE A 156 9.00 14.15 -33.46
C ILE A 156 7.55 14.39 -33.87
N SER A 157 7.05 13.70 -34.91
CA SER A 157 5.64 13.83 -35.31
C SER A 157 4.72 12.81 -34.64
N ALA A 158 5.25 11.69 -34.14
CA ALA A 158 4.49 10.69 -33.40
C ALA A 158 4.40 10.96 -31.89
N SER A 159 5.21 11.86 -31.34
CA SER A 159 5.28 12.17 -29.90
C SER A 159 4.00 12.80 -29.31
N ASN A 160 3.10 13.33 -30.13
CA ASN A 160 1.79 13.80 -29.65
C ASN A 160 0.70 12.72 -29.61
N ASP A 161 0.83 11.63 -30.38
CA ASP A 161 -0.13 10.52 -30.39
C ASP A 161 0.37 9.29 -29.60
N PHE A 162 1.65 9.24 -29.22
CA PHE A 162 2.26 8.12 -28.48
C PHE A 162 2.04 8.15 -26.95
N CYS A 163 1.38 9.18 -26.43
CA CYS A 163 1.12 9.38 -24.99
C CYS A 163 0.07 8.40 -24.42
N GLY A 164 -0.66 7.67 -25.28
CA GLY A 164 -1.74 6.76 -24.87
C GLY A 164 -1.35 5.29 -24.60
N LEU A 165 -0.12 4.86 -24.90
CA LEU A 165 0.22 3.42 -24.99
C LEU A 165 1.15 2.87 -23.90
N PHE A 166 1.60 3.70 -22.96
CA PHE A 166 2.45 3.28 -21.83
C PHE A 166 1.69 3.40 -20.51
N ARG A 167 0.55 2.72 -20.41
CA ARG A 167 -0.18 2.55 -19.15
C ARG A 167 0.47 1.42 -18.34
N HIS A 168 0.73 1.71 -17.06
CA HIS A 168 1.09 0.74 -16.02
C HIS A 168 -0.03 -0.31 -15.87
N GLU A 169 -0.08 -1.33 -16.73
CA GLU A 169 -1.28 -2.17 -16.81
C GLU A 169 -1.30 -3.45 -15.96
N LYS A 170 -0.23 -3.86 -15.25
CA LYS A 170 -0.32 -5.04 -14.36
C LYS A 170 0.56 -4.92 -13.11
N LEU A 171 -0.01 -4.43 -12.01
CA LEU A 171 0.55 -4.49 -10.65
C LEU A 171 0.49 -5.92 -10.04
N SER A 172 0.09 -6.92 -10.82
CA SER A 172 -0.03 -8.32 -10.43
C SER A 172 0.76 -9.21 -11.39
N TYR A 173 1.59 -10.10 -10.84
CA TYR A 173 2.19 -11.18 -11.62
C TYR A 173 1.10 -12.21 -11.96
N THR A 174 0.88 -12.46 -13.24
CA THR A 174 0.04 -13.57 -13.70
C THR A 174 0.89 -14.78 -14.00
N MET A 175 0.46 -15.96 -13.53
CA MET A 175 1.14 -17.24 -13.82
C MET A 175 1.41 -17.34 -15.32
N THR A 176 2.69 -17.48 -15.67
CA THR A 176 3.12 -17.52 -17.07
C THR A 176 3.89 -18.82 -17.32
N PRO A 177 3.38 -19.73 -18.15
CA PRO A 177 4.10 -20.96 -18.49
C PRO A 177 5.47 -20.66 -19.10
N GLY A 178 6.52 -21.34 -18.62
CA GLY A 178 7.89 -21.15 -19.08
C GLY A 178 8.59 -19.90 -18.53
N ASP A 179 8.06 -19.30 -17.47
CA ASP A 179 8.71 -18.24 -16.69
C ASP A 179 9.52 -18.84 -15.53
N GLU A 180 10.63 -18.21 -15.17
CA GLU A 180 11.52 -18.61 -14.06
C GLU A 180 10.81 -18.62 -12.69
N VAL A 181 9.67 -17.91 -12.59
CA VAL A 181 8.80 -17.94 -11.41
C VAL A 181 8.20 -19.32 -11.16
N GLU A 182 7.93 -20.10 -12.22
CA GLU A 182 7.39 -21.46 -12.08
C GLU A 182 8.46 -22.43 -11.56
N ASP A 183 9.73 -22.20 -11.86
CA ASP A 183 10.83 -22.94 -11.24
C ASP A 183 10.91 -22.63 -9.73
N MET A 184 10.72 -21.36 -9.33
CA MET A 184 10.61 -21.00 -7.92
C MET A 184 9.43 -21.68 -7.23
N PHE A 185 8.28 -21.77 -7.92
CA PHE A 185 7.10 -22.48 -7.41
C PHE A 185 7.41 -23.95 -7.16
N MET A 186 8.01 -24.66 -8.12
CA MET A 186 8.37 -26.07 -7.95
C MET A 186 9.37 -26.28 -6.82
N LEU A 187 10.40 -25.43 -6.75
CA LEU A 187 11.41 -25.48 -5.70
C LEU A 187 10.77 -25.35 -4.31
N LEU A 188 9.92 -24.34 -4.10
CA LEU A 188 9.27 -24.10 -2.81
C LEU A 188 8.16 -25.13 -2.51
N ASN A 189 7.48 -25.65 -3.54
CA ASN A 189 6.52 -26.74 -3.38
C ASN A 189 7.21 -28.01 -2.89
N GLU A 190 8.40 -28.32 -3.40
CA GLU A 190 9.18 -29.48 -2.96
C GLU A 190 9.67 -29.31 -1.50
N VAL A 191 10.13 -28.11 -1.14
CA VAL A 191 10.44 -27.78 0.27
C VAL A 191 9.24 -28.01 1.16
N LYS A 192 8.05 -27.52 0.76
CA LYS A 192 6.81 -27.68 1.53
C LYS A 192 6.38 -29.16 1.61
N ARG A 193 6.59 -29.94 0.55
CA ARG A 193 6.32 -31.39 0.52
C ARG A 193 7.17 -32.15 1.53
N GLN A 194 8.47 -31.86 1.59
CA GLN A 194 9.40 -32.50 2.52
C GLN A 194 9.33 -31.93 3.94
N ILE A 195 8.94 -30.66 4.09
CA ILE A 195 8.83 -29.96 5.37
C ILE A 195 7.44 -29.29 5.47
N PRO A 196 6.37 -30.07 5.76
CA PRO A 196 4.99 -29.59 5.73
C PRO A 196 4.66 -28.49 6.75
N ASN A 197 5.50 -28.31 7.76
CA ASN A 197 5.33 -27.28 8.79
C ASN A 197 5.97 -25.94 8.44
N VAL A 198 6.57 -25.78 7.25
CA VAL A 198 7.00 -24.47 6.73
C VAL A 198 5.77 -23.60 6.48
N THR A 199 5.81 -22.38 6.99
CA THR A 199 4.70 -21.42 6.86
C THR A 199 5.10 -20.12 6.19
N ALA A 200 6.39 -19.90 5.91
CA ALA A 200 6.89 -18.63 5.38
C ALA A 200 8.15 -18.77 4.53
N VAL A 201 8.36 -17.80 3.64
CA VAL A 201 9.53 -17.68 2.75
C VAL A 201 10.20 -16.34 3.00
N SER A 202 11.51 -16.33 3.22
CA SER A 202 12.30 -15.10 3.37
C SER A 202 12.99 -14.73 2.07
N SER A 203 12.92 -13.45 1.68
CA SER A 203 13.57 -12.89 0.50
C SER A 203 14.46 -11.69 0.84
N GLY A 204 15.56 -11.53 0.10
CA GLY A 204 16.50 -10.41 0.22
C GLY A 204 16.08 -9.15 -0.55
N ALA A 205 14.80 -8.98 -0.88
CA ALA A 205 14.35 -7.86 -1.69
C ALA A 205 14.44 -6.52 -0.96
N ILE A 206 15.17 -5.55 -1.54
CA ILE A 206 15.38 -4.21 -0.99
C ILE A 206 14.53 -3.14 -1.69
N ALA A 207 14.54 -3.07 -3.02
CA ALA A 207 13.89 -1.94 -3.73
C ALA A 207 13.01 -2.36 -4.92
N SER A 208 13.20 -3.57 -5.47
CA SER A 208 12.48 -4.01 -6.67
C SER A 208 11.09 -4.53 -6.32
N ASP A 209 10.07 -3.91 -6.93
CA ASP A 209 8.69 -4.37 -6.84
C ASP A 209 8.45 -5.59 -7.74
N TYR A 210 9.08 -5.65 -8.93
CA TYR A 210 9.06 -6.81 -9.83
C TYR A 210 9.36 -8.15 -9.12
N GLN A 211 10.34 -8.17 -8.22
CA GLN A 211 10.79 -9.41 -7.57
C GLN A 211 9.96 -9.77 -6.36
N ARG A 212 9.66 -8.77 -5.52
CA ARG A 212 8.78 -8.96 -4.36
C ARG A 212 7.44 -9.54 -4.81
N LEU A 213 6.84 -8.99 -5.87
CA LEU A 213 5.55 -9.43 -6.38
C LEU A 213 5.58 -10.89 -6.89
N ARG A 214 6.70 -11.36 -7.46
CA ARG A 214 6.87 -12.76 -7.89
C ARG A 214 7.01 -13.72 -6.73
N VAL A 215 7.81 -13.37 -5.71
CA VAL A 215 7.92 -14.16 -4.48
C VAL A 215 6.56 -14.22 -3.78
N GLU A 216 5.86 -13.08 -3.67
CA GLU A 216 4.51 -13.01 -3.09
C GLU A 216 3.50 -13.87 -3.87
N SER A 217 3.55 -13.87 -5.20
CA SER A 217 2.69 -14.71 -6.03
C SER A 217 2.90 -16.21 -5.75
N VAL A 218 4.15 -16.67 -5.70
CA VAL A 218 4.46 -18.07 -5.37
C VAL A 218 4.06 -18.41 -3.94
N CYS A 219 4.33 -17.52 -2.98
CA CYS A 219 3.93 -17.70 -1.60
C CYS A 219 2.40 -17.84 -1.46
N SER A 220 1.64 -16.95 -2.11
CA SER A 220 0.18 -16.99 -2.11
C SER A 220 -0.35 -18.32 -2.66
N ARG A 221 0.16 -18.78 -3.80
CA ARG A 221 -0.23 -20.08 -4.41
C ARG A 221 0.10 -21.28 -3.53
N LEU A 222 1.17 -21.20 -2.75
CA LEU A 222 1.59 -22.25 -1.83
C LEU A 222 1.01 -22.07 -0.41
N GLY A 223 0.21 -21.04 -0.14
CA GLY A 223 -0.28 -20.74 1.22
C GLY A 223 0.86 -20.46 2.22
N LEU A 224 1.94 -19.82 1.77
CA LEU A 224 3.08 -19.39 2.57
C LEU A 224 3.04 -17.87 2.77
N VAL A 225 3.62 -17.38 3.86
CA VAL A 225 3.80 -15.93 4.12
C VAL A 225 5.12 -15.45 3.52
N SER A 226 5.09 -14.38 2.74
CA SER A 226 6.31 -13.74 2.21
C SER A 226 6.91 -12.78 3.26
N LEU A 227 8.19 -12.96 3.59
CA LEU A 227 8.97 -12.08 4.46
C LEU A 227 9.97 -11.28 3.61
N ALA A 228 9.81 -9.96 3.57
CA ALA A 228 10.62 -9.03 2.80
C ALA A 228 11.09 -7.86 3.69
N TYR A 229 11.81 -8.18 4.77
CA TYR A 229 12.21 -7.20 5.79
C TYR A 229 13.04 -6.03 5.28
N LEU A 230 13.77 -6.21 4.18
CA LEU A 230 14.68 -5.20 3.65
C LEU A 230 13.99 -4.27 2.64
N TRP A 231 12.75 -4.58 2.24
CA TRP A 231 12.07 -3.87 1.16
C TRP A 231 11.70 -2.44 1.58
N LYS A 232 11.88 -1.47 0.66
CA LYS A 232 11.70 -0.01 0.82
C LYS A 232 12.49 0.64 1.97
N GLN A 233 13.47 -0.05 2.56
CA GLN A 233 14.37 0.51 3.56
C GLN A 233 15.45 1.39 2.93
N ASP A 234 15.97 2.37 3.68
CA ASP A 234 17.10 3.19 3.22
C ASP A 234 18.37 2.32 3.06
N GLN A 235 18.95 2.36 1.86
CA GLN A 235 20.05 1.47 1.49
C GLN A 235 21.35 1.81 2.21
N SER A 236 21.55 3.07 2.56
CA SER A 236 22.75 3.51 3.28
C SER A 236 22.71 3.06 4.73
N LEU A 237 21.56 3.20 5.39
CA LEU A 237 21.31 2.67 6.72
C LEU A 237 21.41 1.15 6.72
N LEU A 238 20.78 0.47 5.76
CA LEU A 238 20.89 -0.99 5.63
C LEU A 238 22.35 -1.46 5.52
N LEU A 239 23.19 -0.78 4.74
CA LEU A 239 24.60 -1.18 4.62
C LEU A 239 25.35 -1.02 5.93
N GLN A 240 25.14 0.09 6.62
CA GLN A 240 25.74 0.35 7.92
C GLN A 240 25.27 -0.67 8.95
N GLU A 241 23.98 -1.01 8.96
CA GLU A 241 23.44 -2.06 9.82
C GLU A 241 24.04 -3.42 9.50
N MET A 242 24.16 -3.81 8.23
CA MET A 242 24.79 -5.07 7.82
C MET A 242 26.23 -5.17 8.36
N ILE A 243 27.02 -4.10 8.21
CA ILE A 243 28.40 -4.03 8.72
C ILE A 243 28.41 -4.09 10.25
N ALA A 244 27.54 -3.33 10.92
CA ALA A 244 27.45 -3.29 12.39
C ALA A 244 27.01 -4.65 12.99
N ASN A 245 26.16 -5.40 12.29
CA ASN A 245 25.74 -6.74 12.65
C ASN A 245 26.79 -7.82 12.27
N GLY A 246 27.97 -7.42 11.79
CA GLY A 246 29.09 -8.33 11.54
C GLY A 246 28.97 -9.15 10.26
N ILE A 247 28.23 -8.66 9.25
CA ILE A 247 28.26 -9.24 7.90
C ILE A 247 29.56 -8.83 7.20
N LEU A 248 30.46 -9.78 7.01
CA LEU A 248 31.71 -9.58 6.28
C LEU A 248 31.53 -9.96 4.82
N ALA A 249 31.04 -9.04 3.98
CA ALA A 249 30.79 -9.29 2.56
C ALA A 249 31.99 -8.89 1.67
N ILE A 250 32.46 -9.78 0.78
CA ILE A 250 33.59 -9.52 -0.15
C ILE A 250 33.10 -9.18 -1.55
N THR A 251 33.53 -8.08 -2.17
CA THR A 251 33.06 -7.67 -3.51
C THR A 251 33.49 -8.62 -4.62
N VAL A 252 32.55 -9.24 -5.34
CA VAL A 252 32.85 -10.19 -6.43
C VAL A 252 32.36 -9.79 -7.80
N LYS A 253 31.53 -8.76 -7.93
CA LYS A 253 31.26 -8.15 -9.23
C LYS A 253 31.16 -6.66 -9.06
N VAL A 254 31.75 -5.93 -10.00
CA VAL A 254 31.54 -4.51 -10.20
C VAL A 254 31.16 -4.28 -11.66
N ALA A 255 30.16 -3.44 -11.88
CA ALA A 255 29.65 -3.13 -13.21
C ALA A 255 29.01 -1.73 -13.18
N ALA A 256 29.79 -0.74 -12.73
CA ALA A 256 29.27 0.58 -12.43
C ALA A 256 30.32 1.67 -12.62
N MET A 257 29.85 2.83 -13.07
CA MET A 257 30.68 4.02 -13.20
C MET A 257 31.29 4.39 -11.84
N GLY A 258 32.60 4.64 -11.80
CA GLY A 258 33.32 4.94 -10.56
C GLY A 258 33.79 3.72 -9.76
N LEU A 259 33.42 2.50 -10.17
CA LEU A 259 34.02 1.27 -9.66
C LEU A 259 35.00 0.68 -10.66
N ASP A 260 36.26 0.60 -10.24
CA ASP A 260 37.36 -0.06 -10.93
C ASP A 260 37.49 -1.53 -10.47
N PRO A 261 37.30 -2.53 -11.36
CA PRO A 261 37.48 -3.94 -11.06
C PRO A 261 38.81 -4.26 -10.39
N ALA A 262 39.92 -3.67 -10.84
CA ALA A 262 41.25 -3.96 -10.32
C ALA A 262 41.45 -3.43 -8.88
N LYS A 263 40.68 -2.41 -8.48
CA LYS A 263 40.80 -1.78 -7.16
C LYS A 263 39.74 -2.23 -6.17
N HIS A 264 38.58 -2.70 -6.63
CA HIS A 264 37.43 -2.94 -5.75
C HIS A 264 37.03 -4.41 -5.63
N LEU A 265 37.33 -5.26 -6.62
CA LEU A 265 37.08 -6.71 -6.48
C LEU A 265 37.97 -7.29 -5.38
N GLY A 266 37.42 -8.25 -4.63
CA GLY A 266 38.09 -8.90 -3.50
C GLY A 266 38.15 -8.06 -2.21
N LYS A 267 37.70 -6.80 -2.22
CA LYS A 267 37.65 -5.97 -1.01
C LYS A 267 36.39 -6.21 -0.19
N ASP A 268 36.54 -6.16 1.12
CA ASP A 268 35.42 -6.21 2.05
C ASP A 268 34.56 -4.93 1.98
N LEU A 269 33.28 -5.10 2.24
CA LEU A 269 32.28 -4.04 2.15
C LEU A 269 32.54 -2.88 3.13
N ALA A 270 33.09 -3.16 4.31
CA ALA A 270 33.39 -2.14 5.30
C ALA A 270 34.50 -1.20 4.81
N SER A 271 35.53 -1.74 4.15
CA SER A 271 36.60 -0.96 3.52
C SER A 271 36.08 -0.07 2.38
N LEU A 272 35.09 -0.54 1.63
CA LEU A 272 34.51 0.19 0.51
C LEU A 272 33.49 1.25 0.95
N ASN A 273 32.88 1.11 2.13
CA ASN A 273 31.74 1.92 2.58
C ASN A 273 31.92 3.44 2.33
N SER A 274 33.07 4.00 2.72
CA SER A 274 33.36 5.43 2.54
C SER A 274 33.42 5.86 1.07
N HIS A 275 33.91 4.98 0.18
CA HIS A 275 33.93 5.21 -1.27
C HIS A 275 32.52 5.15 -1.85
N LEU A 276 31.68 4.23 -1.38
CA LEU A 276 30.30 4.07 -1.86
C LEU A 276 29.43 5.27 -1.51
N HIS A 277 29.58 5.78 -0.28
CA HIS A 277 28.90 7.01 0.14
C HIS A 277 29.28 8.21 -0.72
N LYS A 278 30.59 8.40 -1.01
CA LYS A 278 31.06 9.48 -1.88
C LYS A 278 30.52 9.38 -3.31
N LEU A 279 30.32 8.17 -3.81
CA LEU A 279 29.79 7.97 -5.16
C LEU A 279 28.27 8.17 -5.21
N LYS A 280 27.56 7.88 -4.12
CA LYS A 280 26.15 8.24 -3.91
C LYS A 280 25.96 9.76 -3.93
N GLU A 281 26.79 10.49 -3.19
CA GLU A 281 26.73 11.96 -3.13
C GLU A 281 27.01 12.65 -4.47
N ARG A 282 27.73 11.99 -5.37
CA ARG A 282 28.09 12.54 -6.68
C ARG A 282 27.11 12.17 -7.79
N ASP A 283 26.00 11.50 -7.49
CA ASP A 283 25.08 10.91 -8.47
C ASP A 283 25.76 9.94 -9.47
N LEU A 284 27.03 9.60 -9.27
CA LEU A 284 27.83 8.73 -10.15
C LEU A 284 27.56 7.25 -9.88
N ILE A 285 27.08 6.94 -8.67
CA ILE A 285 26.63 5.61 -8.28
C ILE A 285 25.32 5.75 -7.54
N ILE A 286 24.28 5.17 -8.10
CA ILE A 286 23.14 4.74 -7.28
C ILE A 286 23.64 3.51 -6.51
N TYR A 287 23.50 3.49 -5.19
CA TYR A 287 23.96 2.41 -4.29
C TYR A 287 23.61 0.98 -4.75
N TYR A 288 22.63 0.87 -5.67
CA TYR A 288 22.28 -0.28 -6.50
C TYR A 288 23.48 -1.02 -7.14
N PHE A 289 24.58 -0.33 -7.39
CA PHE A 289 25.69 -0.87 -8.16
C PHE A 289 26.73 -1.68 -7.36
N LEU A 290 26.65 -1.71 -6.02
CA LEU A 290 27.40 -2.68 -5.19
C LEU A 290 26.50 -3.77 -4.63
N LYS A 291 25.61 -4.30 -5.48
CA LYS A 291 24.78 -5.47 -5.14
C LYS A 291 25.54 -6.78 -5.04
N ARG A 292 26.84 -6.81 -5.33
CA ARG A 292 27.57 -8.07 -5.51
C ARG A 292 28.88 -8.14 -4.74
N PRO A 293 28.84 -8.12 -3.39
CA PRO A 293 29.79 -8.88 -2.62
C PRO A 293 29.30 -10.31 -2.35
N LEU A 294 30.09 -11.30 -2.77
CA LEU A 294 29.94 -12.72 -2.46
C LEU A 294 31.02 -13.12 -1.47
N VAL A 295 30.67 -14.05 -0.59
CA VAL A 295 31.33 -14.37 0.68
C VAL A 295 30.97 -13.32 1.73
N CYS A 296 29.78 -13.50 2.29
CA CYS A 296 29.40 -12.92 3.57
C CYS A 296 29.84 -13.88 4.67
N HIS A 297 30.94 -13.59 5.38
CA HIS A 297 31.17 -14.27 6.64
C HIS A 297 30.20 -13.68 7.66
N VAL A 298 29.10 -14.38 7.94
CA VAL A 298 28.20 -14.00 9.02
C VAL A 298 28.57 -14.82 10.24
N ASN A 299 29.08 -14.17 11.29
CA ASN A 299 29.52 -14.89 12.48
C ASN A 299 28.37 -15.55 13.24
N GLN A 300 27.14 -15.06 13.09
CA GLN A 300 25.98 -15.47 13.90
C GLN A 300 25.10 -16.54 13.25
N GLU A 301 24.91 -16.52 11.92
CA GLU A 301 24.01 -17.45 11.19
C GLU A 301 24.68 -18.76 10.80
N PHE A 302 25.97 -18.69 10.46
CA PHE A 302 26.78 -19.84 10.07
C PHE A 302 27.29 -20.55 11.33
N THR A 303 26.42 -21.27 12.03
CA THR A 303 26.73 -21.83 13.35
C THR A 303 27.87 -22.85 13.34
N ASN A 304 28.07 -23.57 12.22
CA ASN A 304 28.98 -24.73 12.18
C ASN A 304 30.35 -24.40 11.57
N ALA A 305 30.40 -23.60 10.51
CA ALA A 305 31.63 -23.31 9.78
C ALA A 305 31.58 -21.95 9.08
N ARG A 306 32.73 -21.39 8.73
CA ARG A 306 32.85 -20.21 7.85
C ARG A 306 33.48 -20.62 6.52
N ILE A 307 33.05 -19.97 5.44
CA ILE A 307 33.60 -20.18 4.10
C ILE A 307 34.78 -19.24 3.92
N VAL A 308 35.97 -19.77 3.67
CA VAL A 308 37.18 -19.01 3.42
C VAL A 308 37.56 -19.20 1.95
N LEU A 309 37.71 -18.09 1.23
CA LEU A 309 38.14 -18.09 -0.16
C LEU A 309 39.68 -18.10 -0.21
N ASP A 310 40.26 -19.16 -0.79
CA ASP A 310 41.71 -19.37 -0.82
C ASP A 310 42.33 -18.75 -2.07
N GLU A 311 41.76 -19.07 -3.24
CA GLU A 311 42.24 -18.61 -4.54
C GLU A 311 41.08 -18.16 -5.43
N PHE A 312 41.31 -17.11 -6.20
CA PHE A 312 40.34 -16.58 -7.14
C PHE A 312 41.01 -15.90 -8.33
N GLN A 313 40.28 -15.85 -9.44
CA GLN A 313 40.66 -15.15 -10.65
C GLN A 313 39.71 -13.96 -10.90
N VAL A 314 40.26 -12.84 -11.38
CA VAL A 314 39.45 -11.72 -11.86
C VAL A 314 39.24 -11.85 -13.36
N ILE A 315 37.98 -11.99 -13.78
CA ILE A 315 37.55 -12.05 -15.17
C ILE A 315 36.95 -10.68 -15.54
N LEU A 316 37.51 -10.02 -16.55
CA LEU A 316 37.00 -8.75 -17.06
C LEU A 316 36.01 -9.03 -18.20
N HIS A 317 34.74 -8.65 -18.01
CA HIS A 317 33.69 -8.82 -19.02
C HIS A 317 33.63 -7.63 -20.00
N SER A 318 33.92 -6.41 -19.52
CA SER A 318 34.10 -5.24 -20.38
C SER A 318 35.24 -4.35 -19.86
N SER A 319 36.09 -3.89 -20.78
CA SER A 319 37.18 -2.94 -20.49
C SER A 319 36.78 -1.49 -20.84
N ASP A 320 35.48 -1.19 -20.82
CA ASP A 320 34.97 0.13 -21.15
C ASP A 320 35.57 1.20 -20.23
N SER A 321 36.04 2.29 -20.84
CA SER A 321 36.71 3.39 -20.15
C SER A 321 35.82 4.14 -19.13
N ILE A 322 34.50 3.93 -19.17
CA ILE A 322 33.50 4.67 -18.39
C ILE A 322 32.86 3.79 -17.30
N ALA A 323 32.53 2.53 -17.61
CA ALA A 323 31.90 1.59 -16.69
C ALA A 323 32.50 0.18 -16.86
N PRO A 324 33.75 -0.04 -16.40
CA PRO A 324 34.39 -1.33 -16.53
C PRO A 324 33.66 -2.40 -15.71
N ALA A 325 33.39 -3.54 -16.33
CA ALA A 325 32.72 -4.67 -15.68
C ALA A 325 33.71 -5.82 -15.44
N GLY A 326 33.78 -6.27 -14.20
CA GLY A 326 34.62 -7.40 -13.80
C GLY A 326 33.97 -8.26 -12.74
N VAL A 327 34.30 -9.54 -12.78
CA VAL A 327 33.79 -10.58 -11.89
C VAL A 327 34.97 -11.31 -11.26
N LEU A 328 34.80 -11.72 -10.00
CA LEU A 328 35.72 -12.57 -9.27
C LEU A 328 35.19 -14.01 -9.33
N HIS A 329 35.95 -14.87 -9.99
CA HIS A 329 35.66 -16.30 -10.12
C HIS A 329 36.49 -17.07 -9.08
N PRO A 330 35.85 -17.75 -8.11
CA PRO A 330 36.55 -18.53 -7.09
C PRO A 330 37.20 -19.78 -7.72
N LEU A 331 38.49 -20.01 -7.46
CA LEU A 331 39.23 -21.20 -7.91
C LEU A 331 39.32 -22.26 -6.81
N ALA A 332 39.52 -21.82 -5.57
CA ALA A 332 39.60 -22.68 -4.39
C ALA A 332 39.02 -21.99 -3.16
N PHE A 333 38.31 -22.76 -2.33
CA PHE A 333 37.77 -22.31 -1.05
C PHE A 333 37.67 -23.51 -0.10
N HIS A 334 37.68 -23.24 1.21
CA HIS A 334 37.50 -24.26 2.23
C HIS A 334 36.56 -23.80 3.35
N LEU A 335 36.13 -24.77 4.17
CA LEU A 335 35.31 -24.52 5.35
C LEU A 335 36.16 -24.57 6.60
N GLU A 336 36.12 -23.50 7.39
CA GLU A 336 36.74 -23.45 8.71
C GLU A 336 35.67 -23.60 9.78
N HIS A 337 35.69 -24.75 10.47
CA HIS A 337 34.69 -25.07 11.49
C HIS A 337 34.85 -24.21 12.75
N LYS A 338 33.73 -23.71 13.26
CA LYS A 338 33.68 -22.96 14.52
C LYS A 338 33.72 -23.95 15.70
N LYS A 339 34.51 -23.66 16.74
CA LYS A 339 34.58 -24.52 17.95
C LYS A 339 33.18 -24.64 18.57
N LEU A 340 32.74 -25.88 18.84
CA LEU A 340 31.48 -26.17 19.52
C LEU A 340 31.43 -25.41 20.86
N ARG A 341 30.45 -24.51 21.04
CA ARG A 341 30.19 -23.92 22.36
C ARG A 341 29.61 -25.03 23.23
N SER A 342 30.34 -25.47 24.24
CA SER A 342 29.86 -26.41 25.25
C SER A 342 28.78 -25.72 26.11
N SER A 343 27.51 -25.81 25.71
CA SER A 343 26.38 -25.49 26.60
C SER A 343 26.08 -26.71 27.46
N SER A 344 26.06 -26.51 28.78
CA SER A 344 25.65 -27.48 29.79
C SER A 344 24.25 -28.04 29.54
N PRO A 345 23.96 -29.31 29.91
CA PRO A 345 22.67 -29.93 29.64
C PRO A 345 21.61 -29.39 30.62
N GLY A 346 20.72 -28.55 30.12
CA GLY A 346 19.45 -28.19 30.77
C GLY A 346 18.33 -29.04 30.18
N SER A 347 17.66 -29.81 31.03
CA SER A 347 16.57 -30.74 30.74
C SER A 347 15.30 -30.06 30.18
N GLY A 348 14.66 -30.68 29.19
CA GLY A 348 13.24 -30.43 28.87
C GLY A 348 12.84 -30.73 27.42
N GLU A 349 12.41 -31.97 27.19
CA GLU A 349 11.50 -32.45 26.11
C GLU A 349 11.90 -32.21 24.64
N THR A 350 12.53 -33.24 24.06
CA THR A 350 12.84 -33.38 22.64
C THR A 350 11.60 -33.80 21.84
N GLU A 351 11.09 -32.91 20.98
CA GLU A 351 10.39 -33.34 19.78
C GLU A 351 11.40 -33.94 18.80
N GLU A 352 11.16 -35.20 18.43
CA GLU A 352 11.96 -36.03 17.53
C GLU A 352 11.86 -35.49 16.09
N ILE A 353 12.69 -34.50 15.75
CA ILE A 353 12.96 -34.13 14.35
C ILE A 353 14.09 -35.04 13.86
N CYS A 354 13.81 -35.84 12.82
CA CYS A 354 14.71 -36.80 12.19
C CYS A 354 16.16 -36.29 12.10
N LEU A 355 17.06 -36.99 12.79
CA LEU A 355 18.48 -36.66 12.93
C LEU A 355 19.31 -36.84 11.63
N GLU A 356 18.70 -37.23 10.51
CA GLU A 356 19.41 -37.77 9.33
C GLU A 356 19.72 -36.76 8.20
N ASN A 357 19.18 -35.54 8.20
CA ASN A 357 19.25 -34.61 7.04
C ASN A 357 20.00 -33.27 7.26
N LYS A 358 20.83 -33.15 8.29
CA LYS A 358 21.59 -31.90 8.54
C LYS A 358 22.71 -31.72 7.49
N GLY A 359 22.64 -30.64 6.72
CA GLY A 359 23.63 -30.29 5.70
C GLY A 359 23.47 -30.99 4.35
N SER A 360 22.36 -31.72 4.15
CA SER A 360 22.06 -32.39 2.88
C SER A 360 21.68 -31.39 1.79
N VAL A 361 22.09 -31.69 0.55
CA VAL A 361 21.76 -30.90 -0.64
C VAL A 361 20.84 -31.73 -1.52
N PHE A 362 19.66 -31.17 -1.84
CA PHE A 362 18.63 -31.80 -2.64
C PHE A 362 18.49 -31.06 -3.98
N GLU A 363 18.75 -31.75 -5.07
CA GLU A 363 18.43 -31.24 -6.41
C GLU A 363 16.97 -31.58 -6.74
N VAL A 364 16.18 -30.54 -7.03
CA VAL A 364 14.74 -30.63 -7.31
C VAL A 364 14.54 -30.80 -8.80
N GLU A 365 14.45 -32.06 -9.22
CA GLU A 365 14.14 -32.45 -10.59
C GLU A 365 12.62 -32.54 -10.81
N GLY A 366 12.19 -32.26 -12.04
CA GLY A 366 10.80 -32.41 -12.45
C GLY A 366 10.44 -31.44 -13.57
N ASP A 367 9.77 -31.97 -14.59
CA ASP A 367 9.01 -31.18 -15.55
C ASP A 367 7.73 -30.68 -14.86
N CYS A 368 7.12 -29.62 -15.39
CA CYS A 368 5.79 -29.17 -14.98
C CYS A 368 4.74 -30.22 -15.36
N LEU A 369 4.70 -31.35 -14.64
CA LEU A 369 3.65 -32.33 -14.76
C LEU A 369 2.42 -31.73 -14.09
N TRP A 370 1.52 -31.23 -14.92
CA TRP A 370 0.15 -30.94 -14.52
C TRP A 370 -0.47 -32.19 -13.90
N VAL A 371 -0.39 -32.32 -12.58
CA VAL A 371 -1.36 -33.11 -11.84
C VAL A 371 -2.59 -32.24 -11.72
N CYS A 372 -3.39 -32.30 -12.77
CA CYS A 372 -4.77 -31.89 -12.75
C CYS A 372 -5.57 -32.90 -11.92
N ASP A 373 -5.25 -33.04 -10.63
CA ASP A 373 -6.11 -33.66 -9.62
C ASP A 373 -6.53 -32.59 -8.60
N ALA A 374 -6.91 -31.42 -9.10
CA ALA A 374 -8.21 -30.96 -8.68
C ALA A 374 -9.17 -31.82 -9.49
N ALA A 375 -9.69 -32.88 -8.87
CA ALA A 375 -10.94 -33.44 -9.34
C ALA A 375 -11.85 -32.24 -9.59
N SER A 376 -12.13 -31.98 -10.86
CA SER A 376 -13.33 -31.31 -11.28
C SER A 376 -14.48 -32.18 -10.77
N GLN A 377 -14.72 -32.15 -9.47
CA GLN A 377 -16.07 -31.84 -9.08
C GLN A 377 -16.31 -30.51 -9.79
N SER A 378 -16.95 -30.60 -10.96
CA SER A 378 -18.02 -29.68 -11.25
C SER A 378 -18.81 -29.63 -9.95
N VAL A 379 -18.44 -28.70 -9.06
CA VAL A 379 -19.45 -27.99 -8.31
C VAL A 379 -20.29 -27.50 -9.45
N ALA A 380 -21.41 -28.19 -9.67
CA ALA A 380 -22.43 -27.67 -10.54
C ALA A 380 -22.48 -26.18 -10.22
N GLU A 381 -22.52 -25.34 -11.23
CA GLU A 381 -23.12 -24.03 -11.08
C GLU A 381 -24.54 -24.31 -10.56
N ALA A 382 -24.66 -24.58 -9.27
CA ALA A 382 -25.74 -24.14 -8.47
C ALA A 382 -25.58 -22.62 -8.54
N THR A 383 -26.08 -22.08 -9.64
CA THR A 383 -27.16 -21.11 -9.54
C THR A 383 -28.22 -21.67 -8.59
N ASP A 384 -27.87 -21.83 -7.31
CA ASP A 384 -28.77 -21.49 -6.25
C ASP A 384 -28.93 -20.01 -6.46
N SER A 385 -29.88 -19.68 -7.33
CA SER A 385 -30.59 -18.42 -7.31
C SER A 385 -31.04 -18.29 -5.87
N ILE A 386 -30.19 -17.71 -5.02
CA ILE A 386 -30.63 -17.21 -3.74
C ILE A 386 -31.52 -16.06 -4.17
N THR A 387 -32.77 -16.41 -4.41
CA THR A 387 -33.90 -15.49 -4.52
C THR A 387 -34.10 -14.98 -3.11
N ILE A 388 -33.11 -14.22 -2.62
CA ILE A 388 -33.38 -13.20 -1.63
C ILE A 388 -34.30 -12.27 -2.40
N ALA A 389 -35.58 -12.28 -2.04
CA ALA A 389 -36.53 -11.34 -2.60
C ALA A 389 -35.86 -9.96 -2.57
N GLU A 390 -35.68 -9.34 -3.74
CA GLU A 390 -35.04 -8.03 -3.99
C GLU A 390 -35.50 -6.96 -2.96
N ASN A 391 -36.68 -7.17 -2.37
CA ASN A 391 -37.31 -6.38 -1.33
C ASN A 391 -36.63 -6.35 0.07
N LYS A 392 -35.43 -6.90 0.26
CA LYS A 392 -34.75 -6.93 1.60
C LYS A 392 -33.42 -6.20 1.69
N LEU A 393 -32.77 -5.84 0.59
CA LEU A 393 -31.54 -5.06 0.64
C LEU A 393 -31.87 -3.59 0.42
N GLN A 394 -31.16 -2.70 1.10
CA GLN A 394 -31.25 -1.26 0.87
C GLN A 394 -29.97 -0.81 0.18
N ILE A 395 -30.13 0.03 -0.83
CA ILE A 395 -29.04 0.57 -1.62
C ILE A 395 -29.17 2.09 -1.63
N SER A 396 -28.09 2.76 -1.27
CA SER A 396 -27.93 4.20 -1.47
C SER A 396 -26.79 4.45 -2.45
N ARG A 397 -26.96 5.47 -3.28
CA ARG A 397 -26.02 5.80 -4.36
C ARG A 397 -25.86 7.29 -4.51
N THR A 398 -24.61 7.70 -4.70
CA THR A 398 -24.24 8.98 -5.29
C THR A 398 -23.75 8.74 -6.70
N GLN A 399 -24.15 9.55 -7.67
CA GLN A 399 -23.67 9.41 -9.04
C GLN A 399 -23.04 10.73 -9.49
N LYS A 400 -21.76 10.65 -9.85
CA LYS A 400 -21.02 11.68 -10.58
C LYS A 400 -20.57 11.10 -11.93
N ASP A 401 -20.30 11.98 -12.89
CA ASP A 401 -19.78 11.63 -14.22
C ASP A 401 -18.56 10.69 -14.20
N ASP A 402 -17.71 10.77 -13.17
CA ASP A 402 -16.42 10.06 -13.10
C ASP A 402 -16.19 9.14 -11.89
N SER A 403 -17.09 9.13 -10.92
CA SER A 403 -17.06 8.24 -9.76
C SER A 403 -18.44 8.15 -9.14
N PHE A 404 -18.70 7.06 -8.41
CA PHE A 404 -19.95 6.89 -7.69
C PHE A 404 -19.71 6.07 -6.43
N SER A 405 -20.59 6.18 -5.45
CA SER A 405 -20.57 5.30 -4.28
C SER A 405 -21.79 4.40 -4.29
N ILE A 406 -21.61 3.13 -3.90
CA ILE A 406 -22.70 2.20 -3.62
C ILE A 406 -22.58 1.83 -2.16
N CYS A 407 -23.69 1.91 -1.45
CA CYS A 407 -23.78 1.44 -0.09
C CYS A 407 -24.93 0.44 0.02
N CYS A 408 -24.68 -0.72 0.64
CA CYS A 408 -25.61 -1.82 0.72
C CYS A 408 -25.65 -2.45 2.12
N TRP A 409 -26.86 -2.73 2.61
CA TRP A 409 -27.11 -3.42 3.88
C TRP A 409 -28.47 -4.14 3.86
N LEU A 410 -28.69 -5.03 4.84
CA LEU A 410 -29.93 -5.79 4.96
C LEU A 410 -31.00 -5.03 5.77
N LYS A 411 -32.22 -5.00 5.24
CA LYS A 411 -33.42 -4.49 5.90
C LYS A 411 -34.10 -5.59 6.70
N HIS A 412 -33.98 -5.49 8.03
CA HIS A 412 -34.47 -6.45 9.03
C HIS A 412 -33.88 -7.88 8.88
N PRO A 413 -33.23 -8.44 9.92
CA PRO A 413 -32.47 -9.69 9.82
C PRO A 413 -33.32 -10.87 9.32
N CYS A 414 -32.79 -11.60 8.34
CA CYS A 414 -33.39 -12.80 7.76
C CYS A 414 -33.35 -13.97 8.75
N LYS A 415 -34.34 -14.04 9.64
CA LYS A 415 -34.41 -15.03 10.75
C LYS A 415 -33.30 -14.78 11.79
N PRO A 416 -33.55 -15.03 13.09
CA PRO A 416 -32.53 -14.88 14.14
C PRO A 416 -31.33 -15.85 14.02
N SER A 417 -31.30 -16.71 12.99
CA SER A 417 -30.28 -17.74 12.77
C SER A 417 -29.31 -17.45 11.62
N SER A 418 -29.46 -16.36 10.85
CA SER A 418 -28.49 -16.02 9.79
C SER A 418 -27.17 -15.53 10.39
N GLY A 419 -26.07 -16.15 10.01
CA GLY A 419 -24.72 -15.76 10.43
C GLY A 419 -24.17 -14.58 9.63
N LEU A 420 -23.12 -13.91 10.14
CA LEU A 420 -22.46 -12.81 9.43
C LEU A 420 -22.05 -13.19 8.00
N GLN A 421 -21.58 -14.41 7.81
CA GLN A 421 -21.16 -14.92 6.49
C GLN A 421 -22.28 -14.86 5.46
N GLU A 422 -23.50 -15.29 5.80
CA GLU A 422 -24.64 -15.30 4.87
C GLU A 422 -25.04 -13.87 4.50
N GLU A 423 -25.14 -12.98 5.48
CA GLU A 423 -25.52 -11.58 5.29
C GLU A 423 -24.46 -10.81 4.49
N LEU A 424 -23.18 -10.98 4.81
CA LEU A 424 -22.08 -10.37 4.07
C LEU A 424 -21.98 -10.91 2.64
N THR A 425 -22.24 -12.21 2.43
CA THR A 425 -22.32 -12.79 1.07
C THR A 425 -23.44 -12.14 0.27
N ALA A 426 -24.62 -11.95 0.87
CA ALA A 426 -25.74 -11.29 0.20
C ALA A 426 -25.43 -9.83 -0.15
N VAL A 427 -24.87 -9.08 0.80
CA VAL A 427 -24.52 -7.66 0.61
C VAL A 427 -23.46 -7.48 -0.48
N LEU A 428 -22.38 -8.28 -0.45
CA LEU A 428 -21.33 -8.20 -1.47
C LEU A 428 -21.82 -8.70 -2.85
N GLY A 429 -22.67 -9.72 -2.89
CA GLY A 429 -23.30 -10.21 -4.11
C GLY A 429 -24.19 -9.15 -4.77
N GLU A 430 -24.96 -8.42 -3.98
CA GLU A 430 -25.77 -7.31 -4.49
C GLU A 430 -24.90 -6.16 -5.01
N ILE A 431 -23.83 -5.79 -4.30
CA ILE A 431 -22.88 -4.78 -4.81
C ILE A 431 -22.27 -5.23 -6.15
N GLU A 432 -21.90 -6.51 -6.28
CA GLU A 432 -21.39 -7.06 -7.54
C GLU A 432 -22.42 -6.98 -8.67
N LEU A 433 -23.69 -7.31 -8.41
CA LEU A 433 -24.78 -7.17 -9.38
C LEU A 433 -24.96 -5.72 -9.83
N GLN A 434 -24.95 -4.78 -8.88
CA GLN A 434 -25.03 -3.36 -9.19
C GLN A 434 -23.83 -2.91 -10.03
N LEU A 435 -22.61 -3.28 -9.68
CA LEU A 435 -21.43 -2.95 -10.49
C LEU A 435 -21.60 -3.42 -11.94
N VAL A 436 -22.03 -4.66 -12.14
CA VAL A 436 -22.25 -5.26 -13.46
C VAL A 436 -23.36 -4.54 -14.24
N GLU A 437 -24.46 -4.15 -13.58
CA GLU A 437 -25.56 -3.39 -14.19
C GLU A 437 -25.07 -2.08 -14.83
N TYR A 438 -24.11 -1.41 -14.21
CA TYR A 438 -23.49 -0.18 -14.72
C TYR A 438 -22.28 -0.42 -15.62
N GLY A 439 -21.95 -1.67 -15.92
CA GLY A 439 -20.81 -2.03 -16.78
C GLY A 439 -19.44 -1.92 -16.10
N PHE A 440 -19.39 -2.02 -14.77
CA PHE A 440 -18.18 -1.99 -13.96
C PHE A 440 -17.95 -3.32 -13.25
N GLY A 441 -16.72 -3.54 -12.79
CA GLY A 441 -16.35 -4.70 -11.96
C GLY A 441 -15.64 -4.29 -10.68
N TRP A 442 -15.18 -5.26 -9.89
CA TRP A 442 -14.43 -5.00 -8.67
C TRP A 442 -13.08 -4.32 -8.94
N GLU A 443 -12.54 -4.44 -10.15
CA GLU A 443 -11.36 -3.72 -10.60
C GLU A 443 -11.55 -2.20 -10.64
N ASN A 444 -12.79 -1.70 -10.68
CA ASN A 444 -13.11 -0.27 -10.64
C ASN A 444 -13.22 0.30 -9.22
N VAL A 445 -13.32 -0.56 -8.20
CA VAL A 445 -13.50 -0.12 -6.81
C VAL A 445 -12.20 0.50 -6.28
N LEU A 446 -12.31 1.70 -5.76
CA LEU A 446 -11.21 2.48 -5.19
C LEU A 446 -11.02 2.18 -3.70
N TYR A 447 -12.11 2.19 -2.95
CA TYR A 447 -12.12 2.12 -1.49
C TYR A 447 -13.36 1.38 -0.97
N ILE A 448 -13.22 0.64 0.13
CA ILE A 448 -14.31 -0.08 0.81
C ILE A 448 -14.36 0.27 2.30
N HIS A 449 -15.52 0.70 2.80
CA HIS A 449 -15.85 0.57 4.21
C HIS A 449 -16.60 -0.73 4.44
N LEU A 450 -16.03 -1.61 5.26
CA LEU A 450 -16.67 -2.83 5.70
C LEU A 450 -17.07 -2.67 7.16
N TYR A 451 -18.37 -2.53 7.43
CA TYR A 451 -18.88 -2.49 8.80
C TYR A 451 -19.47 -3.84 9.18
N ILE A 452 -19.09 -4.33 10.35
CA ILE A 452 -19.60 -5.58 10.93
C ILE A 452 -20.20 -5.32 12.31
N ALA A 453 -21.13 -6.18 12.74
CA ALA A 453 -21.80 -6.01 14.02
C ALA A 453 -21.02 -6.51 15.25
N ASP A 454 -20.04 -7.41 15.06
CA ASP A 454 -19.19 -7.94 16.14
C ASP A 454 -17.78 -8.24 15.58
N MET A 455 -16.76 -7.58 16.13
CA MET A 455 -15.36 -7.72 15.71
C MET A 455 -14.77 -9.09 16.04
N LYS A 456 -15.42 -9.91 16.90
CA LYS A 456 -15.05 -11.32 17.09
C LYS A 456 -15.25 -12.15 15.82
N GLU A 457 -16.18 -11.74 14.95
CA GLU A 457 -16.46 -12.40 13.67
C GLU A 457 -15.55 -11.88 12.54
N PHE A 458 -14.52 -11.07 12.83
CA PHE A 458 -13.60 -10.49 11.83
C PHE A 458 -12.92 -11.54 10.94
N ALA A 459 -12.56 -12.71 11.48
CA ALA A 459 -11.97 -13.79 10.70
C ALA A 459 -12.96 -14.33 9.65
N THR A 460 -14.21 -14.55 10.05
CA THR A 460 -15.31 -14.98 9.16
C THR A 460 -15.64 -13.92 8.11
N ALA A 461 -15.63 -12.64 8.51
CA ALA A 461 -15.83 -11.52 7.60
C ALA A 461 -14.76 -11.48 6.50
N ASN A 462 -13.48 -11.61 6.88
CA ASN A 462 -12.37 -11.66 5.93
C ASN A 462 -12.43 -12.88 5.02
N GLU A 463 -12.72 -14.07 5.55
CA GLU A 463 -12.87 -15.29 4.73
C GLU A 463 -13.94 -15.12 3.65
N THR A 464 -15.08 -14.52 4.00
CA THR A 464 -16.17 -14.22 3.08
C THR A 464 -15.75 -13.17 2.05
N TYR A 465 -15.14 -12.08 2.51
CA TYR A 465 -14.70 -10.96 1.69
C TYR A 465 -13.68 -11.39 0.61
N VAL A 466 -12.75 -12.30 0.94
CA VAL A 466 -11.73 -12.81 0.00
C VAL A 466 -12.35 -13.53 -1.20
N ARG A 467 -13.57 -14.07 -1.08
CA ARG A 467 -14.27 -14.76 -2.17
C ARG A 467 -14.78 -13.79 -3.25
N PHE A 468 -15.01 -12.53 -2.87
CA PHE A 468 -15.46 -11.48 -3.79
C PHE A 468 -14.30 -10.64 -4.31
N ILE A 469 -13.35 -10.29 -3.45
CA ILE A 469 -12.22 -9.43 -3.79
C ILE A 469 -10.99 -10.31 -4.03
N THR A 470 -10.85 -10.78 -5.26
CA THR A 470 -9.72 -11.62 -5.70
C THR A 470 -8.78 -10.85 -6.62
N GLN A 471 -7.56 -11.35 -6.80
CA GLN A 471 -6.63 -10.78 -7.79
C GLN A 471 -7.18 -10.89 -9.23
N GLU A 472 -8.00 -11.91 -9.50
CA GLU A 472 -8.63 -12.11 -10.82
C GLU A 472 -9.73 -11.09 -11.08
N LYS A 473 -10.56 -10.80 -10.08
CA LYS A 473 -11.62 -9.78 -10.16
C LYS A 473 -11.08 -8.35 -10.02
N CYS A 474 -9.87 -8.16 -9.48
CA CYS A 474 -9.25 -6.84 -9.28
C CYS A 474 -7.92 -6.71 -10.04
N THR A 475 -7.98 -6.76 -11.37
CA THR A 475 -6.80 -6.75 -12.25
C THR A 475 -5.93 -5.48 -12.10
N PHE A 476 -6.53 -4.33 -11.78
CA PHE A 476 -5.85 -3.06 -11.51
C PHE A 476 -5.50 -2.83 -10.03
N GLY A 477 -5.50 -3.89 -9.22
CA GLY A 477 -5.22 -3.84 -7.79
C GLY A 477 -6.48 -3.81 -6.94
N VAL A 478 -6.37 -4.43 -5.76
CA VAL A 478 -7.45 -4.49 -4.76
C VAL A 478 -7.69 -3.12 -4.11
N PRO A 479 -8.93 -2.77 -3.76
CA PRO A 479 -9.25 -1.49 -3.14
C PRO A 479 -8.66 -1.36 -1.74
N SER A 480 -8.46 -0.12 -1.31
CA SER A 480 -8.11 0.18 0.09
C SER A 480 -9.35 0.01 0.96
N ARG A 481 -9.15 -0.31 2.24
CA ARG A 481 -10.26 -0.73 3.10
C ARG A 481 -10.10 -0.30 4.55
N SER A 482 -11.21 0.03 5.21
CA SER A 482 -11.28 0.05 6.68
C SER A 482 -12.38 -0.91 7.14
N THR A 483 -12.14 -1.64 8.23
CA THR A 483 -13.10 -2.59 8.80
C THR A 483 -13.38 -2.23 10.24
N ILE A 484 -14.60 -1.81 10.53
CA ILE A 484 -14.97 -1.19 11.80
C ILE A 484 -16.20 -1.89 12.38
N GLU A 485 -16.22 -2.14 13.70
CA GLU A 485 -17.45 -2.59 14.36
C GLU A 485 -18.41 -1.41 14.47
N LEU A 486 -19.68 -1.60 14.12
CA LEU A 486 -20.73 -0.61 14.37
C LEU A 486 -21.90 -1.27 15.10
N PRO A 487 -22.73 -0.50 15.84
CA PRO A 487 -23.94 -1.01 16.51
C PRO A 487 -25.07 -1.34 15.51
N LEU A 488 -24.78 -2.07 14.44
CA LEU A 488 -25.69 -2.37 13.32
C LEU A 488 -26.94 -3.12 13.78
N LEU A 489 -26.78 -4.10 14.68
CA LEU A 489 -27.90 -4.87 15.24
C LEU A 489 -28.86 -3.99 16.05
N GLN A 490 -28.32 -3.02 16.80
CA GLN A 490 -29.14 -2.08 17.58
C GLN A 490 -29.88 -1.10 16.67
N ALA A 491 -29.26 -0.72 15.55
CA ALA A 491 -29.86 0.11 14.52
C ALA A 491 -30.83 -0.66 13.59
N GLY A 492 -30.83 -2.00 13.64
CA GLY A 492 -31.66 -2.83 12.75
C GLY A 492 -31.15 -2.93 11.31
N LEU A 493 -29.85 -2.68 11.08
CA LEU A 493 -29.20 -2.69 9.75
C LEU A 493 -28.53 -4.04 9.40
N GLY A 494 -28.86 -5.12 10.11
CA GLY A 494 -28.25 -6.44 9.94
C GLY A 494 -26.89 -6.57 10.64
N ARG A 495 -26.10 -7.56 10.21
CA ARG A 495 -24.76 -7.89 10.72
C ARG A 495 -23.63 -7.35 9.85
N ALA A 496 -23.93 -7.04 8.58
CA ALA A 496 -22.98 -6.54 7.60
C ALA A 496 -23.55 -5.30 6.88
N TYR A 497 -22.72 -4.27 6.75
CA TYR A 497 -23.02 -3.05 6.00
C TYR A 497 -21.76 -2.69 5.22
N VAL A 498 -21.87 -2.52 3.90
CA VAL A 498 -20.71 -2.26 3.05
C VAL A 498 -20.95 -1.01 2.21
N GLU A 499 -19.96 -0.13 2.17
CA GLU A 499 -19.93 1.01 1.26
C GLU A 499 -18.68 0.90 0.38
N VAL A 500 -18.87 1.06 -0.92
CA VAL A 500 -17.79 1.05 -1.92
C VAL A 500 -17.78 2.37 -2.68
N LEU A 501 -16.57 2.89 -2.92
CA LEU A 501 -16.34 4.01 -3.82
C LEU A 501 -15.76 3.46 -5.12
N VAL A 502 -16.34 3.84 -6.25
CA VAL A 502 -16.06 3.27 -7.57
C VAL A 502 -15.64 4.37 -8.54
N ALA A 503 -14.61 4.11 -9.33
CA ALA A 503 -14.20 4.96 -10.45
C ALA A 503 -14.82 4.44 -11.75
N ASN A 504 -15.17 5.35 -12.66
CA ASN A 504 -15.63 4.96 -13.99
C ASN A 504 -14.48 4.66 -14.99
N ASP A 505 -13.23 4.72 -14.52
CA ASP A 505 -12.02 4.54 -15.31
C ASP A 505 -11.04 3.59 -14.60
N HIS A 506 -9.96 3.22 -15.30
CA HIS A 506 -8.93 2.31 -14.79
C HIS A 506 -7.62 3.03 -14.45
N THR A 507 -7.68 4.32 -14.10
CA THR A 507 -6.49 5.15 -13.82
C THR A 507 -5.98 5.05 -12.38
N LYS A 508 -6.65 4.24 -11.54
CA LYS A 508 -6.27 4.08 -10.13
C LYS A 508 -4.87 3.48 -10.00
N ARG A 509 -4.09 4.00 -9.04
CA ARG A 509 -2.80 3.43 -8.62
C ARG A 509 -2.94 2.86 -7.22
N VAL A 510 -2.48 1.64 -7.01
CA VAL A 510 -2.69 0.89 -5.77
C VAL A 510 -1.35 0.55 -5.12
N LEU A 511 -1.20 0.85 -3.83
CA LEU A 511 -0.09 0.37 -3.01
C LEU A 511 -0.55 -0.83 -2.20
N HIS A 512 -0.06 -2.02 -2.56
CA HIS A 512 -0.40 -3.27 -1.89
C HIS A 512 0.85 -3.96 -1.33
N VAL A 513 1.02 -3.90 -0.01
CA VAL A 513 2.06 -4.57 0.77
C VAL A 513 1.48 -5.87 1.31
N GLN A 514 1.89 -6.99 0.71
CA GLN A 514 1.45 -8.33 1.12
C GLN A 514 2.53 -9.05 1.95
N SER A 515 3.79 -8.69 1.76
CA SER A 515 4.91 -9.21 2.55
C SER A 515 5.04 -8.52 3.90
N ILE A 516 5.43 -9.29 4.92
CA ILE A 516 5.87 -8.72 6.19
C ILE A 516 7.21 -8.00 5.96
N SER A 517 7.28 -6.74 6.36
CA SER A 517 8.39 -5.83 6.06
C SER A 517 8.77 -4.99 7.27
N SER A 518 9.90 -4.26 7.22
CA SER A 518 10.31 -3.38 8.32
C SER A 518 9.81 -1.93 8.18
N TRP A 519 9.09 -1.59 7.11
CA TRP A 519 8.71 -0.19 6.82
C TRP A 519 7.20 0.07 6.97
N ALA A 520 6.33 -0.85 6.56
CA ALA A 520 4.88 -0.73 6.69
C ALA A 520 4.22 -2.07 6.99
N PRO A 521 3.09 -2.06 7.73
CA PRO A 521 2.37 -3.28 8.06
C PRO A 521 1.77 -3.92 6.80
N SER A 522 1.85 -5.25 6.74
CA SER A 522 1.25 -6.04 5.66
C SER A 522 -0.28 -6.04 5.75
N CYS A 523 -0.96 -6.13 4.60
CA CYS A 523 -2.40 -6.31 4.56
C CYS A 523 -2.82 -7.69 5.08
N ILE A 524 -3.75 -7.72 6.02
CA ILE A 524 -4.36 -8.96 6.53
C ILE A 524 -5.62 -9.27 5.69
N GLY A 525 -5.41 -9.73 4.45
CA GLY A 525 -6.47 -10.01 3.47
C GLY A 525 -6.38 -9.13 2.21
N PRO A 526 -7.27 -9.34 1.22
CA PRO A 526 -7.19 -8.71 -0.10
C PRO A 526 -7.72 -7.27 -0.09
N TYR A 527 -6.92 -6.38 0.48
CA TYR A 527 -7.10 -4.94 0.38
C TYR A 527 -5.73 -4.29 0.21
N SER A 528 -5.70 -3.02 -0.16
CA SER A 528 -4.46 -2.27 -0.31
C SER A 528 -4.29 -1.22 0.78
N GLN A 529 -3.05 -0.82 1.07
CA GLN A 529 -2.76 0.24 2.04
C GLN A 529 -3.32 1.58 1.57
N ALA A 530 -3.29 1.82 0.26
CA ALA A 530 -3.86 3.02 -0.33
C ALA A 530 -4.18 2.87 -1.81
N THR A 531 -5.20 3.60 -2.25
CA THR A 531 -5.58 3.77 -3.64
C THR A 531 -5.55 5.25 -4.01
N LEU A 532 -4.71 5.63 -4.96
CA LEU A 532 -4.74 6.95 -5.58
C LEU A 532 -5.62 6.91 -6.82
N HIS A 533 -6.61 7.79 -6.90
CA HIS A 533 -7.34 8.05 -8.13
C HIS A 533 -7.35 9.56 -8.38
N LYS A 534 -6.86 9.96 -9.56
CA LYS A 534 -6.63 11.37 -9.89
C LYS A 534 -5.75 12.01 -8.80
N ASN A 535 -6.28 13.00 -8.07
CA ASN A 535 -5.55 13.72 -7.03
C ASN A 535 -5.93 13.31 -5.60
N ILE A 536 -6.78 12.28 -5.40
CA ILE A 536 -7.21 11.86 -4.06
C ILE A 536 -6.63 10.49 -3.71
N LEU A 537 -5.83 10.46 -2.64
CA LEU A 537 -5.30 9.24 -2.07
C LEU A 537 -6.23 8.77 -0.94
N HIS A 538 -6.94 7.67 -1.18
CA HIS A 538 -7.73 6.97 -0.18
C HIS A 538 -6.84 5.96 0.53
N MET A 539 -6.48 6.21 1.79
CA MET A 539 -5.76 5.21 2.60
C MET A 539 -6.73 4.28 3.32
N ALA A 540 -6.30 3.03 3.47
CA ALA A 540 -6.91 2.06 4.37
C ALA A 540 -6.75 2.51 5.83
N GLY A 541 -7.56 1.94 6.72
CA GLY A 541 -7.44 2.09 8.16
C GLY A 541 -6.06 1.65 8.64
N GLN A 542 -5.33 2.56 9.28
CA GLN A 542 -4.00 2.33 9.83
C GLN A 542 -4.11 2.06 11.33
N LEU A 543 -3.67 0.88 11.74
CA LEU A 543 -3.55 0.48 13.13
C LEU A 543 -2.12 0.71 13.63
N GLY A 544 -1.97 0.79 14.96
CA GLY A 544 -0.68 0.85 15.65
C GLY A 544 0.14 -0.44 15.62
N LEU A 545 0.19 -1.11 14.46
CA LEU A 545 0.94 -2.35 14.29
C LEU A 545 2.42 -2.04 14.10
N ASP A 546 3.26 -2.83 14.75
CA ASP A 546 4.68 -2.91 14.44
C ASP A 546 4.88 -3.69 13.13
N PRO A 547 5.37 -3.07 12.02
CA PRO A 547 5.46 -3.71 10.72
C PRO A 547 6.15 -5.08 10.68
N PRO A 548 7.34 -5.28 11.30
CA PRO A 548 8.04 -6.56 11.18
C PRO A 548 7.40 -7.69 11.98
N THR A 549 6.71 -7.38 13.09
CA THR A 549 6.08 -8.41 13.95
C THR A 549 4.58 -8.57 13.69
N MET A 550 3.94 -7.56 13.10
CA MET A 550 2.49 -7.46 12.92
C MET A 550 1.70 -7.51 14.25
N ILE A 551 2.34 -7.15 15.37
CA ILE A 551 1.73 -7.08 16.71
C ILE A 551 1.37 -5.62 17.02
N LEU A 552 0.26 -5.38 17.72
CA LEU A 552 -0.09 -4.04 18.22
C LEU A 552 0.97 -3.56 19.21
N CYS A 553 1.40 -2.30 19.09
CA CYS A 553 2.40 -1.76 20.01
C CYS A 553 1.88 -1.72 21.46
N GLU A 554 2.77 -2.00 22.40
CA GLU A 554 2.48 -1.85 23.82
C GLU A 554 2.54 -0.37 24.21
N GLY A 555 1.77 0.02 25.24
CA GLY A 555 1.76 1.40 25.74
C GLY A 555 0.42 2.14 25.64
N GLY A 556 -0.67 1.42 25.29
CA GLY A 556 -2.02 1.96 25.27
C GLY A 556 -2.31 2.90 24.10
N VAL A 557 -3.36 3.70 24.23
CA VAL A 557 -3.94 4.46 23.10
C VAL A 557 -2.96 5.44 22.45
N THR A 558 -2.09 6.09 23.23
CA THR A 558 -1.13 7.06 22.71
C THR A 558 -0.02 6.42 21.87
N ALA A 559 0.43 5.23 22.29
CA ALA A 559 1.45 4.47 21.55
C ALA A 559 0.86 3.91 20.25
N GLU A 560 -0.37 3.37 20.32
CA GLU A 560 -1.10 2.89 19.14
C GLU A 560 -1.34 4.01 18.12
N LEU A 561 -1.76 5.19 18.59
CA LEU A 561 -1.98 6.35 17.73
C LEU A 561 -0.70 6.81 17.04
N GLU A 562 0.39 6.97 17.80
CA GLU A 562 1.67 7.41 17.25
C GLU A 562 2.19 6.42 16.20
N LYS A 563 2.06 5.11 16.47
CA LYS A 563 2.47 4.09 15.53
C LYS A 563 1.57 4.05 14.28
N ALA A 564 0.26 4.23 14.44
CA ALA A 564 -0.67 4.36 13.32
C ALA A 564 -0.34 5.56 12.43
N LEU A 565 0.04 6.71 13.01
CA LEU A 565 0.46 7.90 12.28
C LEU A 565 1.80 7.67 11.55
N GLN A 566 2.77 7.00 12.19
CA GLN A 566 4.02 6.61 11.53
C GLN A 566 3.80 5.67 10.35
N ASN A 567 2.91 4.68 10.51
CA ASN A 567 2.52 3.77 9.44
C ASN A 567 1.83 4.53 8.29
N SER A 568 0.94 5.46 8.62
CA SER A 568 0.27 6.36 7.66
C SER A 568 1.28 7.19 6.86
N GLU A 569 2.29 7.76 7.53
CA GLU A 569 3.34 8.55 6.88
C GLU A 569 4.22 7.69 5.96
N ALA A 570 4.57 6.48 6.38
CA ALA A 570 5.33 5.55 5.55
C ALA A 570 4.59 5.22 4.24
N VAL A 571 3.28 5.03 4.32
CA VAL A 571 2.40 4.84 3.15
C VAL A 571 2.33 6.11 2.30
N ALA A 572 2.14 7.30 2.90
CA ALA A 572 2.09 8.58 2.19
C ALA A 572 3.36 8.86 1.37
N LYS A 573 4.53 8.58 1.95
CA LYS A 573 5.83 8.76 1.28
C LYS A 573 5.98 7.95 -0.01
N CYS A 574 5.28 6.81 -0.14
CA CYS A 574 5.26 6.03 -1.38
C CYS A 574 4.57 6.76 -2.54
N PHE A 575 3.79 7.80 -2.25
CA PHE A 575 3.13 8.67 -3.22
C PHE A 575 3.75 10.07 -3.28
N ASN A 576 4.97 10.25 -2.75
CA ASN A 576 5.67 11.54 -2.67
C ASN A 576 4.88 12.61 -1.91
N CYS A 577 4.14 12.21 -0.87
CA CYS A 577 3.37 13.12 -0.04
C CYS A 577 3.61 12.84 1.45
N SER A 578 3.16 13.75 2.32
CA SER A 578 3.21 13.59 3.78
C SER A 578 1.82 13.78 4.36
N ILE A 579 1.48 13.01 5.40
CA ILE A 579 0.22 13.18 6.13
C ILE A 579 0.14 14.55 6.81
N SER A 580 1.28 15.19 7.06
CA SER A 580 1.35 16.50 7.72
C SER A 580 1.00 17.67 6.80
N THR A 581 1.18 17.52 5.48
CA THR A 581 1.03 18.60 4.49
C THR A 581 -0.09 18.34 3.47
N SER A 582 -0.38 17.07 3.16
CA SER A 582 -1.31 16.71 2.09
C SER A 582 -2.67 16.20 2.57
N THR A 583 -2.86 16.03 3.88
CA THR A 583 -4.12 15.48 4.41
C THR A 583 -5.26 16.50 4.33
N ILE A 584 -6.38 16.09 3.73
CA ILE A 584 -7.65 16.83 3.73
C ILE A 584 -8.42 16.50 5.01
N VAL A 585 -8.53 15.21 5.32
CA VAL A 585 -9.35 14.66 6.39
C VAL A 585 -8.59 13.58 7.14
N PHE A 586 -8.60 13.65 8.46
CA PHE A 586 -8.32 12.53 9.35
C PHE A 586 -9.62 12.03 9.96
N VAL A 587 -9.97 10.76 9.69
CA VAL A 587 -10.99 10.05 10.44
C VAL A 587 -10.29 9.19 11.49
N ILE A 588 -10.59 9.44 12.76
CA ILE A 588 -10.00 8.75 13.91
C ILE A 588 -11.10 7.92 14.57
N TYR A 589 -11.04 6.60 14.39
CA TYR A 589 -11.94 5.69 15.08
C TYR A 589 -11.38 5.38 16.46
N CYS A 590 -12.18 5.60 17.49
CA CYS A 590 -11.83 5.34 18.89
C CYS A 590 -12.70 4.19 19.41
N SER A 591 -12.06 3.14 19.94
CA SER A 591 -12.77 2.03 20.58
C SER A 591 -13.47 2.47 21.86
N ALA A 592 -14.64 1.90 22.15
CA ALA A 592 -15.39 2.10 23.37
C ALA A 592 -14.63 1.63 24.62
N CYS A 593 -13.60 0.78 24.42
CA CYS A 593 -12.69 0.36 25.48
C CYS A 593 -11.83 1.50 26.03
N ILE A 594 -11.69 2.63 25.32
CA ILE A 594 -10.93 3.79 25.80
C ILE A 594 -11.74 4.57 26.85
N PRO A 595 -11.21 4.75 28.07
CA PRO A 595 -11.81 5.61 29.08
C PRO A 595 -11.92 7.06 28.62
N SER A 596 -13.00 7.76 28.95
CA SER A 596 -13.20 9.16 28.55
C SER A 596 -12.07 10.11 29.00
N SER A 597 -11.38 9.78 30.10
CA SER A 597 -10.23 10.55 30.61
C SER A 597 -8.99 10.47 29.72
N GLU A 598 -8.81 9.38 28.97
CA GLU A 598 -7.64 9.17 28.11
C GLU A 598 -7.85 9.73 26.70
N ARG A 599 -9.09 9.99 26.30
CA ARG A 599 -9.41 10.50 24.96
C ARG A 599 -8.79 11.86 24.67
N LEU A 600 -8.61 12.72 25.68
CA LEU A 600 -7.91 14.00 25.51
C LEU A 600 -6.46 13.81 25.02
N GLN A 601 -5.80 12.74 25.48
CA GLN A 601 -4.41 12.45 25.11
C GLN A 601 -4.28 12.11 23.62
N ILE A 602 -5.33 11.57 22.98
CA ILE A 602 -5.36 11.28 21.55
C ILE A 602 -5.17 12.56 20.76
N GLN A 603 -5.98 13.57 21.07
CA GLN A 603 -5.95 14.85 20.37
C GLN A 603 -4.62 15.59 20.60
N ASP A 604 -4.17 15.67 21.85
CA ASP A 604 -2.90 16.32 22.19
C ASP A 604 -1.71 15.65 21.49
N LYS A 605 -1.67 14.32 21.50
CA LYS A 605 -0.58 13.54 20.89
C LYS A 605 -0.57 13.68 19.36
N LEU A 606 -1.75 13.66 18.73
CA LEU A 606 -1.88 13.87 17.30
C LEU A 606 -1.40 15.27 16.89
N ASP A 607 -1.82 16.31 17.62
CA ASP A 607 -1.42 17.69 17.33
C ASP A 607 0.09 17.89 17.49
N VAL A 608 0.69 17.31 18.53
CA VAL A 608 2.14 17.35 18.76
C VAL A 608 2.88 16.63 17.63
N PHE A 609 2.43 15.43 17.24
CA PHE A 609 3.06 14.63 16.19
C PHE A 609 3.04 15.36 14.84
N LEU A 610 1.87 15.88 14.43
CA LEU A 610 1.73 16.61 13.17
C LEU A 610 2.56 17.91 13.17
N LYS A 611 2.62 18.63 14.30
CA LYS A 611 3.48 19.82 14.43
C LYS A 611 4.96 19.49 14.31
N GLN A 612 5.43 18.43 14.98
CA GLN A 612 6.81 17.97 14.88
C GLN A 612 7.18 17.55 13.46
N MET A 613 6.28 16.84 12.77
CA MET A 613 6.48 16.42 11.39
C MET A 613 6.53 17.61 10.43
N LYS A 614 5.59 18.58 10.58
CA LYS A 614 5.63 19.84 9.81
C LYS A 614 6.99 20.53 9.98
N LEU A 615 7.49 20.68 11.21
CA LEU A 615 8.81 21.28 11.50
C LEU A 615 9.96 20.56 10.81
N SER A 616 9.93 19.23 10.73
CA SER A 616 10.98 18.46 10.04
C SER A 616 10.97 18.61 8.52
N HIS A 617 9.83 18.97 7.92
CA HIS A 617 9.71 19.18 6.48
C HIS A 617 10.00 20.62 6.03
N PHE A 618 10.07 21.60 6.94
CA PHE A 618 10.42 22.98 6.58
C PHE A 618 11.85 23.16 6.04
N ASP A 619 12.74 22.18 6.26
CA ASP A 619 14.12 22.19 5.72
C ASP A 619 14.21 21.67 4.26
N GLU A 620 13.15 21.03 3.72
CA GLU A 620 13.07 20.60 2.32
C GLU A 620 12.13 21.54 1.54
N ALA A 621 12.70 22.25 0.57
CA ALA A 621 12.08 23.37 -0.11
C ALA A 621 10.75 23.02 -0.82
N CYS A 622 9.61 23.27 -0.16
CA CYS A 622 8.36 23.63 -0.82
C CYS A 622 7.45 24.41 0.14
N ILE A 623 7.25 25.70 -0.14
CA ILE A 623 6.27 26.54 0.55
C ILE A 623 4.89 26.14 -0.01
N SER A 624 4.32 25.04 0.48
CA SER A 624 2.89 24.79 0.35
C SER A 624 2.21 25.47 1.53
N GLU A 625 1.26 26.37 1.28
CA GLU A 625 0.35 26.88 2.31
C GLU A 625 -0.36 25.67 2.94
N ALA A 626 0.16 25.19 4.06
CA ALA A 626 -0.38 24.01 4.75
C ALA A 626 -1.77 24.35 5.27
N LEU A 627 -2.80 23.98 4.51
CA LEU A 627 -4.19 24.04 4.95
C LEU A 627 -4.35 23.09 6.14
N ASP A 628 -5.04 23.55 7.19
CA ASP A 628 -5.29 22.72 8.37
C ASP A 628 -6.28 21.59 8.02
N PRO A 629 -5.91 20.31 8.27
CA PRO A 629 -6.79 19.19 7.97
C PRO A 629 -8.04 19.19 8.85
N ILE A 630 -9.12 18.61 8.35
CA ILE A 630 -10.33 18.39 9.13
C ILE A 630 -10.21 17.10 9.93
N PHE A 631 -10.59 17.14 11.20
CA PHE A 631 -10.61 15.98 12.09
C PHE A 631 -12.05 15.54 12.35
N LEU A 632 -12.31 14.25 12.13
CA LEU A 632 -13.52 13.56 12.53
C LEU A 632 -13.13 12.47 13.53
N TYR A 633 -13.68 12.53 14.74
CA TYR A 633 -13.55 11.48 15.74
C TYR A 633 -14.84 10.67 15.79
N VAL A 634 -14.72 9.36 15.73
CA VAL A 634 -15.88 8.44 15.76
C VAL A 634 -15.67 7.42 16.86
N LEU A 635 -16.63 7.34 17.80
CA LEU A 635 -16.65 6.34 18.85
C LEU A 635 -17.38 5.08 18.35
N VAL A 636 -16.67 3.96 18.39
CA VAL A 636 -17.12 2.67 17.87
C VAL A 636 -16.97 1.57 18.94
N PRO A 637 -17.77 0.49 18.90
CA PRO A 637 -17.65 -0.59 19.88
C PRO A 637 -16.25 -1.20 19.97
N ASP A 638 -15.67 -1.61 18.84
CA ASP A 638 -14.35 -2.24 18.79
C ASP A 638 -13.69 -2.09 17.40
N LEU A 639 -12.39 -2.39 17.34
CA LEU A 639 -11.55 -2.30 16.14
C LEU A 639 -10.79 -3.62 15.91
N PRO A 640 -10.27 -3.87 14.69
CA PRO A 640 -9.54 -5.10 14.40
C PRO A 640 -8.37 -5.30 15.37
N LYS A 641 -8.12 -6.56 15.74
CA LYS A 641 -7.16 -6.96 16.80
C LYS A 641 -7.43 -6.37 18.20
N ARG A 642 -8.61 -5.79 18.44
CA ARG A 642 -8.96 -5.05 19.66
C ARG A 642 -8.05 -3.84 19.88
N ALA A 643 -7.68 -3.18 18.78
CA ALA A 643 -6.96 -1.92 18.85
C ALA A 643 -7.83 -0.86 19.54
N LEU A 644 -7.17 0.08 20.21
CA LEU A 644 -7.84 1.20 20.85
C LEU A 644 -8.18 2.29 19.83
N VAL A 645 -7.33 2.48 18.81
CA VAL A 645 -7.48 3.55 17.82
C VAL A 645 -7.09 3.09 16.41
N GLU A 646 -7.83 3.57 15.42
CA GLU A 646 -7.51 3.42 13.99
C GLU A 646 -7.52 4.79 13.32
N VAL A 647 -6.48 5.06 12.52
CA VAL A 647 -6.32 6.32 11.79
C VAL A 647 -6.59 6.08 10.31
N LYS A 648 -7.54 6.82 9.74
CA LYS A 648 -7.84 6.78 8.32
C LYS A 648 -7.70 8.18 7.72
N PRO A 649 -6.56 8.47 7.06
CA PRO A 649 -6.36 9.74 6.39
C PRO A 649 -6.82 9.71 4.93
N ILE A 650 -7.30 10.86 4.43
CA ILE A 650 -7.60 11.11 3.02
C ILE A 650 -6.76 12.28 2.56
N LEU A 651 -5.90 12.08 1.56
CA LEU A 651 -4.92 13.08 1.13
C LEU A 651 -5.24 13.62 -0.25
N PHE A 652 -4.93 14.90 -0.47
CA PHE A 652 -4.90 15.54 -1.77
C PHE A 652 -3.46 15.63 -2.26
N ILE A 653 -3.18 15.08 -3.44
CA ILE A 653 -1.86 15.14 -4.07
C ILE A 653 -1.93 16.12 -5.24
N SER A 654 -1.26 17.27 -5.07
CA SER A 654 -1.06 18.23 -6.16
C SER A 654 -0.05 17.65 -7.14
N GLU A 655 -0.42 17.56 -8.41
CA GLU A 655 0.56 17.35 -9.49
C GLU A 655 1.32 18.67 -9.70
N ASP A 656 2.65 18.60 -9.91
CA ASP A 656 3.54 19.72 -10.24
C ASP A 656 3.21 20.34 -11.62
N ILE A 657 1.99 20.81 -11.78
CA ILE A 657 1.59 21.69 -12.86
C ILE A 657 1.70 23.09 -12.27
N GLU A 658 2.63 23.86 -12.85
CA GLU A 658 2.87 25.29 -12.61
C GLU A 658 1.71 25.93 -11.86
N ALA A 659 1.99 26.38 -10.64
CA ALA A 659 1.08 27.18 -9.83
C ALA A 659 0.56 28.33 -10.70
N THR A 660 -0.57 28.10 -11.36
CA THR A 660 -1.40 29.16 -11.89
C THR A 660 -1.90 29.82 -10.63
N ASN A 661 -1.20 30.88 -10.23
CA ASN A 661 -1.68 31.89 -9.31
C ASN A 661 -2.98 32.44 -9.91
N GLY A 662 -4.06 31.69 -9.72
CA GLY A 662 -5.42 32.12 -9.91
C GLY A 662 -5.66 33.12 -8.80
N ALA A 663 -5.47 34.39 -9.13
CA ALA A 663 -5.85 35.50 -8.28
C ALA A 663 -7.22 35.20 -7.65
N MET A 664 -7.31 35.37 -6.33
CA MET A 664 -8.59 35.41 -5.64
C MET A 664 -9.46 36.45 -6.36
N GLN A 665 -10.42 35.97 -7.14
CA GLN A 665 -11.57 36.79 -7.46
C GLN A 665 -12.44 36.76 -6.21
N ASP A 666 -12.42 37.87 -5.48
CA ASP A 666 -13.49 38.24 -4.56
C ASP A 666 -14.81 38.13 -5.32
N LEU A 667 -15.45 36.96 -5.21
CA LEU A 667 -16.85 36.80 -5.58
C LEU A 667 -17.65 37.55 -4.51
N SER A 668 -17.85 38.83 -4.80
CA SER A 668 -18.78 39.71 -4.10
C SER A 668 -20.06 38.95 -3.76
N CYS A 669 -20.36 38.89 -2.46
CA CYS A 669 -21.60 38.45 -1.82
C CYS A 669 -22.73 38.18 -2.82
N ILE A 670 -22.85 36.92 -3.28
CA ILE A 670 -24.11 36.45 -3.85
C ILE A 670 -25.11 36.58 -2.71
N ARG A 671 -26.08 37.50 -2.84
CA ARG A 671 -27.19 37.63 -1.88
C ARG A 671 -27.82 36.25 -1.72
N THR A 672 -27.56 35.59 -0.59
CA THR A 672 -28.11 34.28 -0.26
C THR A 672 -29.63 34.43 -0.16
N PRO A 673 -30.43 33.83 -1.06
CA PRO A 673 -31.87 33.73 -0.87
C PRO A 673 -32.15 32.97 0.43
N CYS A 674 -33.23 33.33 1.13
CA CYS A 674 -33.76 32.50 2.21
C CYS A 674 -34.15 31.13 1.62
N TYR A 675 -33.49 30.05 2.04
CA TYR A 675 -33.79 28.68 1.62
C TYR A 675 -34.32 27.89 2.80
N LEU A 676 -35.35 27.06 2.57
CA LEU A 676 -36.05 26.24 3.57
C LEU A 676 -36.62 26.95 4.82
N GLY A 677 -36.60 28.29 4.86
CA GLY A 677 -37.09 29.09 6.00
C GLY A 677 -35.99 29.61 6.94
N PHE A 678 -34.72 29.27 6.71
CA PHE A 678 -33.60 29.72 7.55
C PHE A 678 -32.99 31.03 7.04
N GLN A 679 -32.68 31.94 7.96
CA GLN A 679 -31.86 33.13 7.72
C GLN A 679 -30.46 32.92 8.28
N HIS A 680 -29.45 33.48 7.62
CA HIS A 680 -28.06 33.31 8.04
C HIS A 680 -27.82 33.90 9.45
N ALA A 681 -27.33 33.07 10.38
CA ALA A 681 -26.87 33.51 11.68
C ALA A 681 -25.37 33.22 11.86
N SER A 682 -24.66 34.06 12.61
CA SER A 682 -23.20 33.94 12.80
C SER A 682 -22.76 32.61 13.41
N TRP A 683 -23.64 31.93 14.14
CA TRP A 683 -23.34 30.63 14.74
C TRP A 683 -23.43 29.46 13.74
N HIS A 684 -24.02 29.65 12.56
CA HIS A 684 -24.07 28.63 11.51
C HIS A 684 -22.66 28.23 11.06
N ASP A 685 -21.76 29.21 10.94
CA ASP A 685 -20.38 28.99 10.50
C ASP A 685 -19.59 28.17 11.54
N HIS A 686 -19.94 28.22 12.83
CA HIS A 686 -19.32 27.39 13.87
C HIS A 686 -19.71 25.90 13.76
N CYS A 687 -20.81 25.59 13.07
CA CYS A 687 -21.23 24.20 12.88
C CYS A 687 -20.44 23.52 11.76
N ILE A 688 -19.70 24.27 10.93
CA ILE A 688 -19.10 23.79 9.69
C ILE A 688 -17.59 23.88 9.76
N LYS A 689 -16.91 22.80 9.35
CA LYS A 689 -15.51 22.84 8.90
C LYS A 689 -15.48 22.49 7.42
N LYS A 690 -14.70 23.23 6.64
CA LYS A 690 -14.54 22.96 5.20
C LYS A 690 -13.08 23.02 4.78
N TYR A 691 -12.73 22.18 3.82
CA TYR A 691 -11.43 22.16 3.16
C TYR A 691 -11.71 22.24 1.67
N VAL A 692 -11.24 23.31 1.02
CA VAL A 692 -11.59 23.62 -0.37
C VAL A 692 -10.31 23.81 -1.16
N VAL A 693 -10.15 23.01 -2.22
CA VAL A 693 -9.18 23.26 -3.29
C VAL A 693 -9.98 23.88 -4.44
N PRO A 694 -9.81 25.20 -4.72
CA PRO A 694 -10.65 25.92 -5.67
C PRO A 694 -10.82 25.19 -7.01
N GLY A 695 -12.06 24.97 -7.41
CA GLY A 695 -12.41 24.31 -8.68
C GLY A 695 -12.02 22.83 -8.79
N ARG A 696 -11.50 22.20 -7.73
CA ARG A 696 -11.07 20.80 -7.74
C ARG A 696 -11.76 19.96 -6.67
N LEU A 697 -11.69 20.37 -5.39
CA LEU A 697 -12.15 19.58 -4.26
C LEU A 697 -12.90 20.43 -3.23
N CYS A 698 -13.95 19.87 -2.64
CA CYS A 698 -14.62 20.43 -1.47
C CYS A 698 -14.95 19.31 -0.47
N ALA A 699 -14.32 19.35 0.71
CA ALA A 699 -14.69 18.51 1.83
C ALA A 699 -15.44 19.37 2.87
N ILE A 700 -16.60 18.91 3.33
CA ILE A 700 -17.46 19.64 4.26
C ILE A 700 -17.82 18.71 5.41
N PHE A 701 -17.62 19.21 6.63
CA PHE A 701 -18.03 18.55 7.86
C PHE A 701 -19.01 19.45 8.61
N LEU A 702 -20.17 18.90 8.93
CA LEU A 702 -21.18 19.58 9.73
C LEU A 702 -21.32 18.86 11.07
N TYR A 703 -21.28 19.61 12.16
CA TYR A 703 -21.36 19.11 13.53
C TYR A 703 -22.59 19.72 14.21
N ILE A 704 -23.59 18.90 14.50
CA ILE A 704 -24.81 19.32 15.19
C ILE A 704 -24.74 18.87 16.64
N THR A 705 -24.31 19.77 17.51
CA THR A 705 -24.29 19.51 18.96
C THR A 705 -25.69 19.62 19.57
N THR A 706 -25.84 19.13 20.80
CA THR A 706 -27.08 19.32 21.57
C THR A 706 -27.44 20.81 21.77
N GLU A 707 -26.44 21.70 21.87
CA GLU A 707 -26.66 23.14 21.99
C GLU A 707 -27.24 23.73 20.70
N VAL A 708 -26.70 23.33 19.55
CA VAL A 708 -27.19 23.76 18.23
C VAL A 708 -28.62 23.30 18.00
N ALA A 709 -28.93 22.03 18.29
CA ALA A 709 -30.28 21.49 18.17
C ALA A 709 -31.31 22.19 19.08
N ARG A 710 -30.90 22.59 20.30
CA ARG A 710 -31.76 23.39 21.17
C ARG A 710 -32.04 24.77 20.58
N LYS A 711 -31.04 25.45 20.04
CA LYS A 711 -31.23 26.76 19.37
C LYS A 711 -32.25 26.68 18.23
N LEU A 712 -32.15 25.67 17.37
CA LEU A 712 -33.11 25.42 16.28
C LEU A 712 -34.54 25.15 16.79
N SER A 713 -34.66 24.55 17.97
CA SER A 713 -35.97 24.24 18.57
C SER A 713 -36.67 25.47 19.16
N PHE A 714 -35.94 26.50 19.59
CA PHE A 714 -36.54 27.70 20.18
C PHE A 714 -37.16 28.64 19.13
N ASP A 715 -36.62 28.66 17.90
CA ASP A 715 -37.14 29.53 16.83
C ASP A 715 -38.49 29.05 16.26
N THR A 716 -38.91 27.80 16.54
CA THR A 716 -40.16 27.22 16.04
C THR A 716 -41.32 27.28 17.05
N SER A 717 -41.05 27.51 18.35
CA SER A 717 -42.09 27.59 19.39
C SER A 717 -42.11 28.94 20.09
N GLY A 718 -42.95 29.86 19.61
CA GLY A 718 -43.43 30.96 20.42
C GLY A 718 -44.43 30.45 21.47
N ALA A 719 -43.96 29.80 22.55
CA ALA A 719 -44.78 29.50 23.71
C ALA A 719 -43.93 29.22 24.96
N GLU A 720 -44.47 29.60 26.11
CA GLU A 720 -43.84 29.88 27.39
C GLU A 720 -43.12 28.73 28.10
N ASN A 721 -42.21 29.14 28.99
CA ASN A 721 -41.47 28.38 29.99
C ASN A 721 -42.25 27.22 30.64
N SER A 722 -41.63 26.04 30.64
CA SER A 722 -41.64 25.20 31.84
C SER A 722 -40.31 24.46 31.96
N GLU A 723 -39.59 24.75 33.05
CA GLU A 723 -38.47 23.96 33.53
C GLU A 723 -38.96 22.52 33.76
N ARG A 724 -38.49 21.58 32.92
CA ARG A 724 -38.42 20.17 33.28
C ARG A 724 -37.11 19.60 32.78
N ASP A 725 -36.16 19.52 33.71
CA ASP A 725 -35.14 18.48 33.69
C ASP A 725 -35.83 17.12 33.58
N HIS A 726 -35.64 16.41 32.47
CA HIS A 726 -35.41 14.96 32.38
C HIS A 726 -35.46 14.49 30.91
N GLU A 727 -34.39 13.79 30.51
CA GLU A 727 -34.13 13.07 29.24
C GLU A 727 -33.76 13.90 27.99
N ASN A 728 -32.57 13.61 27.43
CA ASN A 728 -32.05 14.11 26.14
C ASN A 728 -32.84 13.53 24.95
N SER A 729 -34.18 13.47 25.00
CA SER A 729 -35.00 12.96 23.91
C SER A 729 -35.48 14.12 23.02
N PHE A 730 -35.06 14.14 21.77
CA PHE A 730 -35.59 15.06 20.76
C PHE A 730 -36.86 14.48 20.14
N THR A 731 -37.88 15.32 19.95
CA THR A 731 -39.10 14.92 19.25
C THR A 731 -38.84 14.71 17.76
N GLU A 732 -39.68 13.90 17.11
CA GLU A 732 -39.60 13.66 15.66
C GLU A 732 -39.68 14.98 14.84
N GLY A 733 -40.46 15.95 15.33
CA GLY A 733 -40.57 17.28 14.72
C GLY A 733 -39.28 18.08 14.80
N GLN A 734 -38.59 18.04 15.95
CA GLN A 734 -37.29 18.71 16.10
C GLN A 734 -36.22 18.09 15.20
N ILE A 735 -36.19 16.76 15.11
CA ILE A 735 -35.21 16.05 14.25
C ILE A 735 -35.45 16.37 12.78
N ARG A 736 -36.71 16.47 12.36
CA ARG A 736 -37.06 16.93 11.00
C ARG A 736 -36.52 18.32 10.70
N GLU A 737 -36.63 19.25 11.66
CA GLU A 737 -36.11 20.60 11.50
C GLU A 737 -34.58 20.62 11.45
N ILE A 738 -33.93 19.79 12.27
CA ILE A 738 -32.47 19.58 12.23
C ILE A 738 -32.05 19.01 10.86
N SER A 739 -32.76 18.03 10.31
CA SER A 739 -32.47 17.48 8.98
C SER A 739 -32.57 18.57 7.90
N ARG A 740 -33.61 19.41 7.92
CA ARG A 740 -33.74 20.56 7.01
C ARG A 740 -32.57 21.52 7.14
N PHE A 741 -32.19 21.83 8.37
CA PHE A 741 -31.07 22.72 8.66
C PHE A 741 -29.73 22.17 8.15
N CYS A 742 -29.49 20.87 8.34
CA CYS A 742 -28.29 20.21 7.81
C CYS A 742 -28.19 20.34 6.29
N ILE A 743 -29.27 20.03 5.58
CA ILE A 743 -29.30 20.12 4.11
C ILE A 743 -29.15 21.56 3.63
N TYR A 744 -29.79 22.51 4.31
CA TYR A 744 -29.62 23.94 4.04
C TYR A 744 -28.15 24.39 4.15
N LEU A 745 -27.46 24.01 5.23
CA LEU A 745 -26.06 24.40 5.42
C LEU A 745 -25.12 23.73 4.41
N LEU A 746 -25.33 22.45 4.12
CA LEU A 746 -24.54 21.75 3.10
C LEU A 746 -24.73 22.38 1.72
N ASP A 747 -25.97 22.68 1.33
CA ASP A 747 -26.28 23.33 0.05
C ASP A 747 -25.66 24.72 -0.06
N LYS A 748 -25.77 25.53 1.02
CA LYS A 748 -25.14 26.85 1.12
C LYS A 748 -23.64 26.75 0.83
N VAL A 749 -22.94 25.86 1.53
CA VAL A 749 -21.48 25.74 1.40
C VAL A 749 -21.07 25.16 0.05
N ILE A 750 -21.78 24.16 -0.48
CA ILE A 750 -21.51 23.62 -1.82
C ILE A 750 -21.57 24.74 -2.87
N LYS A 751 -22.66 25.52 -2.88
CA LYS A 751 -22.86 26.61 -3.83
C LYS A 751 -21.88 27.77 -3.67
N GLU A 752 -21.59 28.16 -2.43
CA GLU A 752 -20.64 29.26 -2.14
C GLU A 752 -19.22 28.95 -2.62
N ASN A 753 -18.81 27.68 -2.65
CA ASN A 753 -17.51 27.28 -3.17
C ASN A 753 -17.56 26.84 -4.64
N GLY A 754 -18.69 27.08 -5.32
CA GLY A 754 -18.86 26.83 -6.75
C GLY A 754 -19.00 25.36 -7.11
N PHE A 755 -19.44 24.48 -6.21
CA PHE A 755 -19.77 23.08 -6.48
C PHE A 755 -21.28 22.89 -6.68
N SER A 756 -21.66 21.77 -7.27
CA SER A 756 -23.05 21.29 -7.35
C SER A 756 -23.19 19.97 -6.59
N TRP A 757 -24.44 19.52 -6.39
CA TRP A 757 -24.68 18.21 -5.79
C TRP A 757 -24.29 17.04 -6.70
N GLU A 758 -24.21 17.24 -8.03
CA GLU A 758 -23.71 16.26 -9.00
C GLU A 758 -22.19 16.02 -8.85
N ASP A 759 -21.47 16.96 -8.23
CA ASP A 759 -20.03 16.81 -7.92
C ASP A 759 -19.78 15.93 -6.67
N THR A 760 -20.84 15.51 -5.96
CA THR A 760 -20.73 14.77 -4.70
C THR A 760 -20.23 13.35 -4.93
N MET A 761 -19.08 13.03 -4.35
CA MET A 761 -18.55 11.66 -4.35
C MET A 761 -19.29 10.79 -3.34
N TYR A 762 -19.49 11.29 -2.11
CA TYR A 762 -20.30 10.63 -1.08
C TYR A 762 -20.75 11.63 -0.01
N LEU A 763 -21.84 11.28 0.69
CA LEU A 763 -22.34 11.96 1.87
C LEU A 763 -22.66 10.93 2.95
N ARG A 764 -21.97 11.00 4.10
CA ARG A 764 -22.25 10.15 5.27
C ARG A 764 -22.85 10.99 6.39
N LEU A 765 -23.86 10.42 7.03
CA LEU A 765 -24.56 10.98 8.18
C LEU A 765 -24.35 10.06 9.37
N TYR A 766 -23.45 10.45 10.26
CA TYR A 766 -23.21 9.74 11.52
C TYR A 766 -24.26 10.15 12.54
N PHE A 767 -24.91 9.18 13.17
CA PHE A 767 -25.90 9.42 14.22
C PHE A 767 -25.68 8.48 15.41
N PRO A 768 -25.78 8.96 16.66
CA PRO A 768 -25.57 8.14 17.84
C PRO A 768 -26.80 7.29 18.15
N MET A 769 -26.58 6.06 18.65
CA MET A 769 -27.68 5.18 19.08
C MET A 769 -28.52 5.75 20.24
N SER A 770 -27.98 6.71 20.99
CA SER A 770 -28.70 7.45 22.03
C SER A 770 -29.79 8.38 21.51
N LEU A 771 -29.88 8.61 20.19
CA LEU A 771 -30.94 9.42 19.59
C LEU A 771 -32.31 8.71 19.62
N HIS A 772 -32.32 7.38 19.76
CA HIS A 772 -33.53 6.56 19.83
C HIS A 772 -34.53 6.74 18.68
N VAL A 773 -34.06 7.15 17.49
CA VAL A 773 -34.88 7.23 16.28
C VAL A 773 -34.50 6.10 15.31
N PRO A 774 -35.49 5.35 14.79
CA PRO A 774 -35.24 4.32 13.78
C PRO A 774 -34.56 4.91 12.53
N PRO A 775 -33.55 4.21 11.94
CA PRO A 775 -32.87 4.70 10.75
C PRO A 775 -33.81 4.95 9.56
N GLU A 776 -34.90 4.20 9.46
CA GLU A 776 -35.91 4.36 8.41
C GLU A 776 -36.63 5.71 8.50
N SER A 777 -36.98 6.13 9.72
CA SER A 777 -37.56 7.44 10.00
C SER A 777 -36.57 8.55 9.72
N LEU A 778 -35.30 8.38 10.13
CA LEU A 778 -34.22 9.33 9.82
C LEU A 778 -34.02 9.48 8.31
N SER A 779 -33.95 8.36 7.59
CA SER A 779 -33.82 8.33 6.14
C SER A 779 -34.95 9.12 5.49
N LEU A 780 -36.20 8.86 5.90
CA LEU A 780 -37.35 9.59 5.36
C LEU A 780 -37.27 11.11 5.62
N MET A 781 -36.83 11.53 6.80
CA MET A 781 -36.67 12.96 7.12
C MET A 781 -35.63 13.65 6.26
N PHE A 782 -34.46 13.04 6.07
CA PHE A 782 -33.41 13.58 5.20
C PHE A 782 -33.81 13.55 3.72
N THR A 783 -34.47 12.47 3.26
CA THR A 783 -35.03 12.41 1.90
C THR A 783 -36.04 13.51 1.66
N ASN A 784 -36.96 13.76 2.61
CA ASN A 784 -37.93 14.85 2.50
C ASN A 784 -37.23 16.21 2.46
N ALA A 785 -36.19 16.44 3.27
CA ALA A 785 -35.41 17.68 3.23
C ALA A 785 -34.73 17.90 1.86
N PHE A 786 -34.21 16.85 1.24
CA PHE A 786 -33.69 16.92 -0.14
C PHE A 786 -34.79 17.21 -1.17
N VAL A 787 -35.94 16.54 -1.09
CA VAL A 787 -37.09 16.78 -1.99
C VAL A 787 -37.55 18.23 -1.91
N GLU A 788 -37.61 18.79 -0.71
CA GLU A 788 -37.92 20.22 -0.53
C GLU A 788 -36.87 21.13 -1.14
N LEU A 789 -35.58 20.81 -0.98
CA LEU A 789 -34.49 21.55 -1.62
C LEU A 789 -34.62 21.53 -3.15
N ALA A 790 -34.87 20.38 -3.76
CA ALA A 790 -35.03 20.25 -5.22
C ALA A 790 -36.29 20.95 -5.75
N ALA A 791 -37.37 21.00 -4.96
CA ALA A 791 -38.56 21.77 -5.33
C ALA A 791 -38.25 23.28 -5.41
N MET A 792 -37.30 23.76 -4.62
CA MET A 792 -36.85 25.16 -4.61
C MET A 792 -35.75 25.44 -5.65
N ASP A 793 -34.88 24.47 -5.94
CA ASP A 793 -33.78 24.58 -6.89
C ASP A 793 -33.99 23.70 -8.14
N ARG A 794 -34.42 24.32 -9.24
CA ARG A 794 -34.68 23.64 -10.52
C ARG A 794 -33.45 23.03 -11.19
N THR A 795 -32.25 23.33 -10.71
CA THR A 795 -31.01 22.75 -11.24
C THR A 795 -30.69 21.39 -10.63
N LEU A 796 -31.32 21.06 -9.49
CA LEU A 796 -31.04 19.85 -8.74
C LEU A 796 -31.92 18.69 -9.21
N LYS A 797 -31.31 17.68 -9.85
CA LYS A 797 -31.99 16.44 -10.24
C LYS A 797 -31.83 15.40 -9.13
N ILE A 798 -32.91 15.12 -8.40
CA ILE A 798 -32.91 14.00 -7.45
C ILE A 798 -33.28 12.73 -8.23
N GLY A 799 -32.38 11.74 -8.22
CA GLY A 799 -32.66 10.40 -8.73
C GLY A 799 -33.66 9.63 -7.86
N HIS A 800 -34.01 8.41 -8.25
CA HIS A 800 -34.90 7.57 -7.43
C HIS A 800 -34.24 7.06 -6.13
N GLU A 801 -32.91 7.07 -6.05
CA GLU A 801 -32.10 6.53 -4.94
C GLU A 801 -31.62 7.64 -3.99
N THR A 802 -31.41 7.31 -2.70
CA THR A 802 -30.89 8.26 -1.71
C THR A 802 -29.42 8.54 -1.91
N ILE A 803 -29.04 9.82 -1.93
CA ILE A 803 -27.66 10.29 -2.13
C ILE A 803 -26.80 10.35 -0.85
N PHE A 804 -27.27 9.77 0.25
CA PHE A 804 -26.60 9.79 1.54
C PHE A 804 -26.62 8.43 2.22
N ASN A 805 -25.65 8.20 3.10
CA ASN A 805 -25.47 6.97 3.86
C ASN A 805 -25.68 7.25 5.34
N LEU A 806 -26.54 6.47 6.01
CA LEU A 806 -26.77 6.57 7.46
C LEU A 806 -25.83 5.61 8.19
N VAL A 807 -24.94 6.16 9.02
CA VAL A 807 -23.92 5.38 9.75
C VAL A 807 -24.20 5.43 11.25
N PRO A 808 -24.74 4.34 11.85
CA PRO A 808 -25.00 4.31 13.29
C PRO A 808 -23.69 4.19 14.06
N VAL A 809 -23.48 5.04 15.06
CA VAL A 809 -22.26 5.08 15.87
C VAL A 809 -22.59 5.15 17.36
N LEU A 810 -21.60 4.97 18.23
CA LEU A 810 -21.77 5.27 19.65
C LEU A 810 -21.67 6.79 19.91
N GLY A 811 -20.93 7.49 19.05
CA GLY A 811 -20.77 8.94 19.08
C GLY A 811 -19.87 9.42 17.95
N ALA A 812 -20.00 10.68 17.55
CA ALA A 812 -19.12 11.33 16.59
C ALA A 812 -18.95 12.80 16.96
N GLY A 813 -17.87 13.42 16.47
CA GLY A 813 -17.65 14.86 16.66
C GLY A 813 -16.33 15.38 16.11
N ASN A 814 -16.07 16.66 16.36
CA ASN A 814 -14.88 17.37 15.89
C ASN A 814 -13.68 17.30 16.84
N ALA A 815 -13.84 16.68 18.01
CA ALA A 815 -12.83 16.55 19.06
C ALA A 815 -12.95 15.20 19.77
N ALA A 816 -11.83 14.62 20.20
CA ALA A 816 -11.79 13.33 20.88
C ALA A 816 -12.53 13.34 22.24
N THR A 817 -12.61 14.52 22.88
CA THR A 817 -13.31 14.73 24.15
C THR A 817 -14.81 14.96 24.00
N SER A 818 -15.28 15.29 22.79
CA SER A 818 -16.65 15.73 22.51
C SER A 818 -17.23 14.95 21.32
N MET A 819 -17.47 13.65 21.52
CA MET A 819 -18.11 12.77 20.53
C MET A 819 -19.59 12.54 20.86
N ASN A 820 -20.33 13.61 21.13
CA ASN A 820 -21.73 13.60 21.55
C ASN A 820 -22.63 14.43 20.63
N ASP A 821 -22.20 14.63 19.39
CA ASP A 821 -23.03 15.28 18.37
C ASP A 821 -24.28 14.44 18.12
N ILE A 822 -25.40 15.11 17.86
CA ILE A 822 -26.65 14.49 17.44
C ILE A 822 -26.52 13.99 16.00
N PHE A 823 -25.89 14.81 15.15
CA PHE A 823 -25.54 14.43 13.80
C PHE A 823 -24.16 14.99 13.47
N THR A 824 -23.35 14.16 12.81
CA THR A 824 -22.16 14.63 12.11
C THR A 824 -22.31 14.27 10.64
N CYS A 825 -22.19 15.24 9.75
CA CYS A 825 -22.22 14.99 8.31
C CYS A 825 -20.81 15.08 7.73
N GLU A 826 -20.43 14.13 6.90
CA GLU A 826 -19.19 14.11 6.12
C GLU A 826 -19.56 14.12 4.63
N LEU A 827 -19.22 15.19 3.93
CA LEU A 827 -19.43 15.32 2.48
C LEU A 827 -18.10 15.52 1.78
N LEU A 828 -17.87 14.75 0.72
CA LEU A 828 -16.75 14.97 -0.19
C LEU A 828 -17.28 15.18 -1.60
N ALA A 829 -16.92 16.30 -2.21
CA ALA A 829 -17.24 16.63 -3.60
C ALA A 829 -15.95 16.94 -4.38
N ARG A 830 -15.94 16.58 -5.66
CA ARG A 830 -14.81 16.82 -6.56
C ARG A 830 -15.34 17.25 -7.92
N LYS A 831 -14.69 18.22 -8.56
CA LYS A 831 -14.92 18.56 -9.97
C LYS A 831 -13.97 17.78 -10.87
#